data_AF-A0A926E3W7-F1
#
_entry.id   AF-A0A926E3W7-F1
#
_cell.length_a   1.000
_cell.length_b   1.000
_cell.length_c   1.000
_cell.angle_alpha   90.00
_cell.angle_beta   90.00
_cell.angle_gamma   90.00
#
_symmetry.space_group_name_H-M   'P 1'
#
loop_
_entity.id
_entity.type
_entity.pdbx_description
1 polymer ?
#
loop_
_entity_poly.entity_id
_entity_poly.type
_entity_poly.pdbx_seq_one_letter_code
_entity_poly.pdbx_strand_id
1 'polypeptide(L)'
;MECILREYTDAEKAKILFSHLQASDLDIEYIREIYRRCNQLVKNRSYSPRVIDRFLKESDPRIYSASQYAEELLGWMKYPEKFWEGIFREFSEEAKIIASIVVISYTPVSIADIRATYSSYIRHYGGICEPKTFENCISELEETVLITYFEEESDKIMVEFENPSIVDFLSEYVFKNQEFYIPRLIRSSIFYDQLLMILEHFSCHDEKINDMVRKRCVREFYKMPMRLEEYGDPQMGEVINPFESDWSGRAFHLMRVSDDGPGGIIWEFIRSFADDFFCNIEENKNFDGTAEMMNFVGLIKVCLKSGMYFDGKTLMDQYWAHCATYKDYEGFGQFEEVFPDVYSERKYEYYSFMKANVKDIILQTLNYYEENELFEEEDLLVDDIPFILKDWGLYYTKRFKSSVKEIAGRYSERPEYNKHSFTHLEGKNIYRETDYDQAKKEGYEILFGKYSECSSEQVEEIIKQKKFSKEREAYLIEAVQSEAPWYLYEFMTDESSIDILRILEEKSLFEFAVSDIRLFVFSVCYIMSNESKPLIRNFVDFCIDYTRGLLYKEVPMVSETQFRKSEPYKTYVANDPDLENLLFTYMLGRSGKWIFIKQDFIALFWLCQALICDSELDWDTVFETDWNPFFVKSRDGEKAVYFPDFINPSNSEWIRKIQIIMNEIDANGFRDCYVIPKLKGFLEKYSSDVSGTVNFLNDIRWSLDIDSDGELQGGSAIMTDTMVLADNLGIADIMEAADVFSEDSLKLLFKRKDICIDYGGYRTIELYKERDKDYLERSGIFNALRYYLNKVEDFVKANSQ
;
A
#
# COMPACT_ATOMS: atom_id res chain seq x y z
N MET A 1 -9.89 32.06 -12.39
CA MET A 1 -9.15 30.99 -13.09
C MET A 1 -7.95 30.67 -12.23
N GLU A 2 -8.14 29.79 -11.25
CA GLU A 2 -7.02 29.15 -10.57
C GLU A 2 -6.74 27.84 -11.30
N CYS A 3 -5.51 27.72 -11.78
CA CYS A 3 -4.94 26.52 -12.37
C CYS A 3 -4.71 25.52 -11.23
N ILE A 4 -5.30 24.33 -11.27
CA ILE A 4 -5.05 23.28 -10.26
C ILE A 4 -4.67 21.97 -10.96
N LEU A 5 -3.35 21.75 -10.97
CA LEU A 5 -2.54 20.54 -10.94
C LEU A 5 -3.04 19.20 -11.52
N ARG A 6 -2.21 18.72 -12.48
CA ARG A 6 -1.99 17.35 -12.95
C ARG A 6 -2.07 16.28 -11.85
N GLU A 7 -2.40 15.04 -12.25
CA GLU A 7 -2.40 13.82 -11.42
C GLU A 7 -1.36 13.84 -10.29
N TYR A 8 -1.81 13.62 -9.04
CA TYR A 8 -0.91 13.56 -7.90
C TYR A 8 0.13 12.44 -8.07
N THR A 9 1.40 12.80 -7.93
CA THR A 9 2.49 11.81 -7.79
C THR A 9 2.30 10.98 -6.53
N ASP A 10 2.91 9.78 -6.48
CA ASP A 10 2.89 8.93 -5.28
C ASP A 10 3.43 9.69 -4.05
N ALA A 11 4.41 10.58 -4.23
CA ALA A 11 4.96 11.42 -3.17
C ALA A 11 3.94 12.43 -2.63
N GLU A 12 3.17 13.09 -3.50
CA GLU A 12 2.11 14.02 -3.11
C GLU A 12 0.95 13.31 -2.41
N LYS A 13 0.52 12.16 -2.96
CA LYS A 13 -0.49 11.30 -2.31
C LYS A 13 -0.05 10.90 -0.90
N ALA A 14 1.20 10.47 -0.71
CA ALA A 14 1.72 10.13 0.61
C ALA A 14 1.66 11.32 1.58
N LYS A 15 2.13 12.50 1.14
CA LYS A 15 2.09 13.73 1.95
C LYS A 15 0.66 14.08 2.38
N ILE A 16 -0.30 14.02 1.45
CA ILE A 16 -1.71 14.26 1.74
C ILE A 16 -2.26 13.26 2.75
N LEU A 17 -2.02 11.96 2.56
CA LEU A 17 -2.43 10.91 3.49
C LEU A 17 -1.89 11.19 4.91
N PHE A 18 -0.60 11.49 5.03
CA PHE A 18 0.02 11.76 6.33
C PHE A 18 -0.52 13.03 6.99
N SER A 19 -0.83 14.08 6.23
CA SER A 19 -1.51 15.27 6.76
C SER A 19 -2.89 14.95 7.34
N HIS A 20 -3.70 14.13 6.66
CA HIS A 20 -4.99 13.68 7.20
C HIS A 20 -4.83 12.84 8.47
N LEU A 21 -3.85 11.92 8.50
CA LEU A 21 -3.56 11.13 9.70
C LEU A 21 -3.07 11.99 10.88
N GLN A 22 -2.23 13.00 10.59
CA GLN A 22 -1.77 13.95 11.59
C GLN A 22 -2.93 14.73 12.20
N ALA A 23 -3.92 15.14 11.38
CA ALA A 23 -5.10 15.86 11.83
C ALA A 23 -6.17 14.97 12.50
N SER A 24 -6.10 13.65 12.34
CA SER A 24 -7.09 12.72 12.91
C SER A 24 -6.95 12.52 14.42
N ASP A 25 -8.07 12.16 15.07
CA ASP A 25 -8.16 11.76 16.48
C ASP A 25 -7.90 10.25 16.71
N LEU A 26 -7.33 9.57 15.72
CA LEU A 26 -7.01 8.14 15.80
C LEU A 26 -5.89 7.86 16.81
N ASP A 27 -5.99 6.70 17.46
CA ASP A 27 -4.91 6.15 18.30
C ASP A 27 -3.70 5.73 17.45
N ILE A 28 -2.52 5.71 18.07
CA ILE A 28 -1.24 5.51 17.38
C ILE A 28 -1.14 4.17 16.65
N GLU A 29 -1.82 3.12 17.16
CA GLU A 29 -1.86 1.79 16.56
C GLU A 29 -2.52 1.82 15.17
N TYR A 30 -3.63 2.56 15.02
CA TYR A 30 -4.31 2.75 13.73
C TYR A 30 -3.44 3.54 12.76
N ILE A 31 -2.79 4.62 13.25
CA ILE A 31 -1.91 5.45 12.42
C ILE A 31 -0.68 4.65 11.95
N ARG A 32 -0.08 3.82 12.82
CA ARG A 32 1.01 2.89 12.46
C ARG A 32 0.60 1.91 11.39
N GLU A 33 -0.59 1.34 11.52
CA GLU A 33 -1.06 0.33 10.57
C GLU A 33 -1.39 0.93 9.20
N ILE A 34 -2.04 2.09 9.15
CA ILE A 34 -2.25 2.85 7.91
C ILE A 34 -0.91 3.26 7.30
N TYR A 35 0.06 3.72 8.11
CA TYR A 35 1.40 4.05 7.64
C TYR A 35 2.12 2.84 7.02
N ARG A 36 2.06 1.66 7.64
CA ARG A 36 2.61 0.41 7.08
C ARG A 36 2.00 0.08 5.73
N ARG A 37 0.70 0.32 5.57
CA ARG A 37 -0.06 0.10 4.33
C ARG A 37 -0.01 1.28 3.35
N CYS A 38 0.75 2.34 3.63
CA CYS A 38 0.85 3.54 2.79
C CYS A 38 1.11 3.21 1.31
N ASN A 39 2.02 2.27 1.03
CA ASN A 39 2.32 1.86 -0.34
C ASN A 39 1.09 1.33 -1.09
N GLN A 40 0.20 0.60 -0.41
CA GLN A 40 -1.03 0.05 -1.00
C GLN A 40 -2.08 1.15 -1.20
N LEU A 41 -2.17 2.08 -0.25
CA LEU A 41 -3.12 3.18 -0.30
C LEU A 41 -2.78 4.16 -1.43
N VAL A 42 -1.52 4.62 -1.47
CA VAL A 42 -1.03 5.61 -2.44
C VAL A 42 -1.07 5.09 -3.88
N LYS A 43 -0.73 3.81 -4.09
CA LYS A 43 -0.74 3.18 -5.43
C LYS A 43 -2.13 2.73 -5.88
N ASN A 44 -3.16 2.95 -5.07
CA ASN A 44 -4.52 2.64 -5.46
C ASN A 44 -4.95 3.60 -6.60
N ARG A 45 -5.48 3.02 -7.70
CA ARG A 45 -5.97 3.80 -8.85
C ARG A 45 -7.10 4.76 -8.49
N SER A 46 -7.87 4.41 -7.47
CA SER A 46 -9.01 5.19 -6.96
C SER A 46 -8.65 6.08 -5.77
N TYR A 47 -7.37 6.42 -5.60
CA TYR A 47 -6.93 7.30 -4.51
C TYR A 47 -7.66 8.65 -4.59
N SER A 48 -8.34 9.01 -3.51
CA SER A 48 -9.05 10.29 -3.40
C SER A 48 -8.84 10.88 -1.99
N PRO A 49 -8.19 12.05 -1.86
CA PRO A 49 -8.06 12.75 -0.59
C PRO A 49 -9.41 12.96 0.12
N ARG A 50 -10.47 13.26 -0.65
CA ARG A 50 -11.83 13.49 -0.12
C ARG A 50 -12.43 12.21 0.47
N VAL A 51 -12.21 11.05 -0.15
CA VAL A 51 -12.68 9.75 0.38
C VAL A 51 -11.95 9.41 1.67
N ILE A 52 -10.63 9.63 1.74
CA ILE A 52 -9.82 9.40 2.94
C ILE A 52 -10.31 10.29 4.09
N ASP A 53 -10.45 11.60 3.86
CA ASP A 53 -10.92 12.54 4.89
C ASP A 53 -12.30 12.16 5.44
N ARG A 54 -13.22 11.77 4.56
CA ARG A 54 -14.58 11.36 4.95
C ARG A 54 -14.56 10.06 5.76
N PHE A 55 -13.81 9.04 5.32
CA PHE A 55 -13.66 7.80 6.06
C PHE A 55 -13.12 8.04 7.47
N LEU A 56 -12.09 8.87 7.61
CA LEU A 56 -11.50 9.20 8.91
C LEU A 56 -12.46 9.94 9.85
N LYS A 57 -13.50 10.59 9.32
CA LYS A 57 -14.52 11.31 10.11
C LYS A 57 -15.74 10.45 10.44
N GLU A 58 -16.15 9.57 9.52
CA GLU A 58 -17.41 8.81 9.62
C GLU A 58 -17.21 7.39 10.18
N SER A 59 -16.04 6.79 10.00
CA SER A 59 -15.76 5.42 10.48
C SER A 59 -15.41 5.41 11.96
N ASP A 60 -16.10 4.58 12.75
CA ASP A 60 -15.80 4.43 14.17
C ASP A 60 -14.66 3.41 14.37
N PRO A 61 -13.46 3.83 14.82
CA PRO A 61 -12.33 2.92 14.99
C PRO A 61 -12.60 1.86 16.05
N ARG A 62 -13.51 2.08 17.01
CA ARG A 62 -13.76 1.15 18.13
C ARG A 62 -14.43 -0.17 17.71
N ILE A 63 -14.94 -0.23 16.48
CA ILE A 63 -15.61 -1.42 15.93
C ILE A 63 -14.59 -2.38 15.28
N TYR A 64 -13.38 -1.88 14.97
CA TYR A 64 -12.38 -2.59 14.20
C TYR A 64 -11.06 -2.70 14.97
N SER A 65 -10.29 -3.77 14.75
CA SER A 65 -8.86 -3.72 15.07
C SER A 65 -8.13 -2.77 14.12
N ALA A 66 -6.94 -2.28 14.49
CA ALA A 66 -6.15 -1.37 13.65
C ALA A 66 -5.93 -1.90 12.22
N SER A 67 -5.67 -3.21 12.08
CA SER A 67 -5.51 -3.87 10.77
C SER A 67 -6.81 -3.91 9.97
N GLN A 68 -7.93 -4.25 10.62
CA GLN A 68 -9.25 -4.24 9.97
C GLN A 68 -9.67 -2.84 9.55
N TYR A 69 -9.41 -1.83 10.37
CA TYR A 69 -9.72 -0.43 10.05
C TYR A 69 -8.96 0.04 8.80
N ALA A 70 -7.68 -0.34 8.68
CA ALA A 70 -6.89 -0.01 7.50
C ALA A 70 -7.35 -0.78 6.23
N GLU A 71 -7.85 -2.01 6.38
CA GLU A 71 -8.50 -2.75 5.28
C GLU A 71 -9.81 -2.09 4.85
N GLU A 72 -10.64 -1.63 5.79
CA GLU A 72 -11.88 -0.91 5.48
C GLU A 72 -11.61 0.38 4.71
N LEU A 73 -10.56 1.13 5.07
CA LEU A 73 -10.12 2.30 4.29
C LEU A 73 -9.75 1.92 2.85
N LEU A 74 -9.02 0.82 2.66
CA LEU A 74 -8.69 0.30 1.33
C LEU A 74 -9.96 -0.10 0.55
N GLY A 75 -10.94 -0.71 1.24
CA GLY A 75 -12.23 -1.09 0.68
C GLY A 75 -13.04 0.13 0.23
N TRP A 76 -13.12 1.16 1.05
CA TRP A 76 -13.79 2.43 0.73
C TRP A 76 -13.22 3.13 -0.49
N MET A 77 -11.89 3.09 -0.67
CA MET A 77 -11.27 3.64 -1.87
C MET A 77 -11.56 2.80 -3.11
N LYS A 78 -11.68 1.47 -2.98
CA LYS A 78 -12.00 0.59 -4.11
C LYS A 78 -13.46 0.69 -4.53
N TYR A 79 -14.38 0.92 -3.59
CA TYR A 79 -15.83 0.93 -3.83
C TYR A 79 -16.52 2.15 -3.20
N PRO A 80 -16.25 3.38 -3.68
CA PRO A 80 -16.87 4.60 -3.16
C PRO A 80 -18.33 4.80 -3.62
N GLU A 81 -19.03 3.77 -4.09
CA GLU A 81 -20.37 3.86 -4.70
C GLU A 81 -21.35 4.72 -3.88
N LYS A 82 -21.43 4.51 -2.57
CA LYS A 82 -22.35 5.27 -1.70
C LYS A 82 -22.00 6.75 -1.59
N PHE A 83 -20.72 7.09 -1.70
CA PHE A 83 -20.25 8.48 -1.71
C PHE A 83 -20.71 9.18 -2.99
N TRP A 84 -20.44 8.57 -4.14
CA TRP A 84 -20.83 9.11 -5.44
C TRP A 84 -22.33 9.12 -5.65
N GLU A 85 -23.05 8.11 -5.15
CA GLU A 85 -24.51 8.06 -5.20
C GLU A 85 -25.14 9.24 -4.45
N GLY A 86 -24.57 9.61 -3.30
CA GLY A 86 -25.01 10.77 -2.53
C GLY A 86 -24.89 12.08 -3.33
N ILE A 87 -23.71 12.32 -3.91
CA ILE A 87 -23.44 13.51 -4.73
C ILE A 87 -24.32 13.51 -5.99
N PHE A 88 -24.35 12.38 -6.71
CA PHE A 88 -25.05 12.27 -7.98
C PHE A 88 -26.56 12.49 -7.86
N ARG A 89 -27.18 12.11 -6.73
CA ARG A 89 -28.60 12.35 -6.47
C ARG A 89 -28.95 13.83 -6.37
N GLU A 90 -28.02 14.66 -5.91
CA GLU A 90 -28.23 16.11 -5.74
C GLU A 90 -28.20 16.86 -7.07
N PHE A 91 -27.62 16.27 -8.13
CA PHE A 91 -27.56 16.91 -9.43
C PHE A 91 -28.93 17.07 -10.12
N SER A 92 -29.06 18.16 -10.88
CA SER A 92 -30.17 18.35 -11.81
C SER A 92 -30.27 17.22 -12.84
N GLU A 93 -31.47 16.94 -13.34
CA GLU A 93 -31.68 15.87 -14.33
C GLU A 93 -30.91 16.17 -15.64
N GLU A 94 -30.82 17.44 -16.03
CA GLU A 94 -30.01 17.90 -17.15
C GLU A 94 -28.51 17.62 -16.94
N ALA A 95 -27.97 17.91 -15.75
CA ALA A 95 -26.58 17.61 -15.42
C ALA A 95 -26.30 16.11 -15.40
N LYS A 96 -27.22 15.28 -14.88
CA LYS A 96 -27.11 13.82 -14.94
C LYS A 96 -27.05 13.28 -16.37
N ILE A 97 -27.83 13.87 -17.28
CA ILE A 97 -27.78 13.52 -18.72
C ILE A 97 -26.46 13.95 -19.34
N ILE A 98 -25.97 15.16 -19.05
CA ILE A 98 -24.67 15.62 -19.56
C ILE A 98 -23.54 14.71 -19.05
N ALA A 99 -23.52 14.37 -17.76
CA ALA A 99 -22.55 13.41 -17.21
C ALA A 99 -22.62 12.06 -17.93
N SER A 100 -23.83 11.57 -18.23
CA SER A 100 -24.03 10.32 -18.99
C SER A 100 -23.57 10.43 -20.45
N ILE A 101 -23.69 11.60 -21.08
CA ILE A 101 -23.15 11.87 -22.42
C ILE A 101 -21.62 11.85 -22.38
N VAL A 102 -21.00 12.41 -21.33
CA VAL A 102 -19.54 12.34 -21.15
C VAL A 102 -19.09 10.89 -20.94
N VAL A 103 -19.84 10.06 -20.20
CA VAL A 103 -19.53 8.62 -20.03
C VAL A 103 -19.46 7.86 -21.35
N ILE A 104 -20.36 8.15 -22.29
CA ILE A 104 -20.36 7.52 -23.62
C ILE A 104 -19.47 8.26 -24.62
N SER A 105 -18.73 9.28 -24.19
CA SER A 105 -17.75 9.96 -25.03
C SER A 105 -16.37 9.53 -24.55
N TYR A 106 -15.42 9.37 -25.46
CA TYR A 106 -14.07 9.06 -25.03
C TYR A 106 -13.42 10.33 -24.46
N THR A 107 -13.01 10.30 -23.19
CA THR A 107 -12.41 11.46 -22.52
C THR A 107 -10.88 11.45 -22.64
N PRO A 108 -10.22 12.59 -22.85
CA PRO A 108 -10.79 13.95 -22.89
C PRO A 108 -11.60 14.24 -24.17
N VAL A 109 -12.73 14.93 -24.02
CA VAL A 109 -13.67 15.25 -25.12
C VAL A 109 -13.93 16.75 -25.20
N SER A 110 -14.09 17.29 -26.40
CA SER A 110 -14.40 18.71 -26.56
C SER A 110 -15.74 19.09 -25.92
N ILE A 111 -15.76 20.19 -25.16
CA ILE A 111 -17.00 20.73 -24.58
C ILE A 111 -18.04 21.09 -25.65
N ALA A 112 -17.58 21.45 -26.85
CA ALA A 112 -18.44 21.77 -27.99
C ALA A 112 -19.20 20.53 -28.48
N ASP A 113 -18.54 19.38 -28.48
CA ASP A 113 -19.11 18.10 -28.94
C ASP A 113 -20.10 17.54 -27.92
N ILE A 114 -19.81 17.70 -26.62
CA ILE A 114 -20.77 17.43 -25.53
C ILE A 114 -22.00 18.32 -25.64
N ARG A 115 -21.82 19.62 -25.89
CA ARG A 115 -22.93 20.58 -26.09
C ARG A 115 -23.79 20.21 -27.29
N ALA A 116 -23.16 19.81 -28.41
CA ALA A 116 -23.87 19.41 -29.61
C ALA A 116 -24.68 18.12 -29.39
N THR A 117 -24.11 17.14 -28.68
CA THR A 117 -24.81 15.90 -28.31
C THR A 117 -25.98 16.17 -27.35
N TYR A 118 -25.78 17.05 -26.36
CA TYR A 118 -26.85 17.47 -25.45
C TYR A 118 -27.96 18.24 -26.19
N SER A 119 -27.60 19.07 -27.17
CA SER A 119 -28.60 19.75 -28.02
C SER A 119 -29.44 18.76 -28.84
N SER A 120 -28.83 17.66 -29.31
CA SER A 120 -29.52 16.55 -29.95
C SER A 120 -30.47 15.84 -28.97
N TYR A 121 -30.04 15.61 -27.73
CA TYR A 121 -30.89 15.08 -26.66
C TYR A 121 -32.13 15.96 -26.41
N ILE A 122 -31.95 17.27 -26.24
CA ILE A 122 -33.05 18.22 -26.04
C ILE A 122 -34.03 18.21 -27.23
N ARG A 123 -33.54 18.10 -28.47
CA ARG A 123 -34.41 18.00 -29.65
C ARG A 123 -35.31 16.76 -29.64
N HIS A 124 -34.83 15.65 -29.09
CA HIS A 124 -35.56 14.38 -29.05
C HIS A 124 -36.42 14.21 -27.80
N TYR A 125 -36.00 14.76 -26.66
CA TYR A 125 -36.55 14.45 -25.34
C TYR A 125 -36.85 15.68 -24.47
N GLY A 126 -36.59 16.89 -24.97
CA GLY A 126 -36.91 18.14 -24.27
C GLY A 126 -38.40 18.25 -23.93
N GLY A 127 -38.68 18.72 -22.71
CA GLY A 127 -40.04 18.89 -22.19
C GLY A 127 -40.72 20.20 -22.62
N ILE A 128 -41.86 20.50 -21.97
CA ILE A 128 -42.69 21.71 -22.19
C ILE A 128 -42.10 22.94 -21.47
N CYS A 129 -41.24 22.74 -20.46
CA CYS A 129 -40.56 23.79 -19.71
C CYS A 129 -39.14 24.03 -20.23
N GLU A 130 -38.64 25.26 -20.01
CA GLU A 130 -37.29 25.67 -20.39
C GLU A 130 -36.26 24.90 -19.53
N PRO A 131 -35.36 24.11 -20.15
CA PRO A 131 -34.37 23.33 -19.42
C PRO A 131 -33.32 24.23 -18.77
N LYS A 132 -32.62 23.71 -17.75
CA LYS A 132 -31.42 24.37 -17.20
C LYS A 132 -30.41 24.61 -18.34
N THR A 133 -29.77 25.78 -18.36
CA THR A 133 -28.79 26.10 -19.41
C THR A 133 -27.59 25.16 -19.34
N PHE A 134 -26.98 24.87 -20.49
CA PHE A 134 -25.83 23.97 -20.58
C PHE A 134 -24.68 24.45 -19.68
N GLU A 135 -24.39 25.75 -19.69
CA GLU A 135 -23.35 26.36 -18.86
C GLU A 135 -23.59 26.13 -17.36
N ASN A 136 -24.84 26.29 -16.89
CA ASN A 136 -25.16 26.07 -15.48
C ASN A 136 -25.09 24.58 -15.09
N CYS A 137 -25.27 23.66 -16.04
CA CYS A 137 -25.09 22.23 -15.79
C CYS A 137 -23.59 21.86 -15.75
N ILE A 138 -22.78 22.45 -16.62
CA ILE A 138 -21.32 22.26 -16.58
C ILE A 138 -20.74 22.80 -15.27
N SER A 139 -21.11 24.02 -14.85
CA SER A 139 -20.62 24.55 -13.56
C SER A 139 -21.04 23.71 -12.36
N GLU A 140 -22.23 23.10 -12.39
CA GLU A 140 -22.66 22.15 -11.36
C GLU A 140 -21.80 20.87 -11.35
N LEU A 141 -21.45 20.34 -12.52
CA LEU A 141 -20.60 19.16 -12.64
C LEU A 141 -19.12 19.46 -12.32
N GLU A 142 -18.64 20.68 -12.58
CA GLU A 142 -17.27 21.11 -12.26
C GLU A 142 -16.99 21.19 -10.75
N GLU A 143 -18.03 21.26 -9.91
CA GLU A 143 -17.83 21.26 -8.45
C GLU A 143 -17.25 19.94 -7.93
N THR A 144 -17.50 18.81 -8.61
CA THR A 144 -17.14 17.48 -8.06
C THR A 144 -16.99 16.33 -9.08
N VAL A 145 -17.36 16.50 -10.34
CA VAL A 145 -17.46 15.41 -11.34
C VAL A 145 -16.53 15.61 -12.53
N LEU A 146 -16.52 16.81 -13.10
CA LEU A 146 -15.81 17.12 -14.34
C LEU A 146 -14.70 18.14 -14.12
N ILE A 147 -13.67 18.05 -14.93
CA ILE A 147 -12.65 19.09 -15.10
C ILE A 147 -12.81 19.65 -16.52
N THR A 148 -12.72 20.98 -16.65
CA THR A 148 -12.59 21.63 -17.95
C THR A 148 -11.26 22.38 -18.04
N TYR A 149 -10.58 22.25 -19.17
CA TYR A 149 -9.30 22.92 -19.41
C TYR A 149 -9.15 23.31 -20.87
N PHE A 150 -8.30 24.31 -21.13
CA PHE A 150 -7.98 24.74 -22.49
C PHE A 150 -6.75 23.96 -22.98
N GLU A 151 -6.89 23.29 -24.12
CA GLU A 151 -5.82 22.54 -24.76
C GLU A 151 -5.20 23.39 -25.88
N GLU A 152 -3.94 23.76 -25.70
CA GLU A 152 -3.23 24.68 -26.60
C GLU A 152 -3.01 24.10 -28.01
N GLU A 153 -2.82 22.78 -28.12
CA GLU A 153 -2.57 22.10 -29.40
C GLU A 153 -3.80 22.10 -30.30
N SER A 154 -4.99 21.90 -29.72
CA SER A 154 -6.25 21.82 -30.47
C SER A 154 -7.06 23.11 -30.50
N ASP A 155 -6.64 24.15 -29.77
CA ASP A 155 -7.36 25.43 -29.55
C ASP A 155 -8.81 25.21 -29.10
N LYS A 156 -9.03 24.21 -28.22
CA LYS A 156 -10.34 23.81 -27.73
C LYS A 156 -10.40 23.73 -26.21
N ILE A 157 -11.61 23.83 -25.69
CA ILE A 157 -11.90 23.51 -24.30
C ILE A 157 -12.27 22.03 -24.24
N MET A 158 -11.50 21.28 -23.46
CA MET A 158 -11.64 19.84 -23.24
C MET A 158 -12.31 19.56 -21.89
N VAL A 159 -12.95 18.40 -21.80
CA VAL A 159 -13.69 17.92 -20.63
C VAL A 159 -13.23 16.50 -20.31
N GLU A 160 -12.93 16.24 -19.04
CA GLU A 160 -12.63 14.91 -18.51
C GLU A 160 -13.23 14.74 -17.11
N PHE A 161 -13.23 13.51 -16.58
CA PHE A 161 -13.70 13.25 -15.22
C PHE A 161 -12.62 13.59 -14.19
N GLU A 162 -13.01 14.22 -13.07
CA GLU A 162 -12.09 14.60 -11.98
C GLU A 162 -11.41 13.37 -11.34
N ASN A 163 -12.07 12.21 -11.38
CA ASN A 163 -11.55 10.98 -10.78
C ASN A 163 -12.04 9.74 -11.53
N PRO A 164 -11.16 8.74 -11.83
CA PRO A 164 -11.56 7.51 -12.52
C PRO A 164 -12.71 6.73 -11.85
N SER A 165 -12.82 6.76 -10.52
CA SER A 165 -13.90 6.08 -9.80
C SER A 165 -15.30 6.67 -10.08
N ILE A 166 -15.37 7.89 -10.60
CA ILE A 166 -16.61 8.52 -11.06
C ILE A 166 -17.10 7.84 -12.33
N VAL A 167 -16.18 7.48 -13.24
CA VAL A 167 -16.50 6.77 -14.48
C VAL A 167 -17.10 5.40 -14.15
N ASP A 168 -16.47 4.65 -13.24
CA ASP A 168 -16.96 3.35 -12.79
C ASP A 168 -18.37 3.47 -12.19
N PHE A 169 -18.56 4.43 -11.27
CA PHE A 169 -19.85 4.69 -10.65
C PHE A 169 -20.92 5.07 -11.68
N LEU A 170 -20.64 6.02 -12.58
CA LEU A 170 -21.61 6.51 -13.55
C LEU A 170 -21.95 5.44 -14.59
N SER A 171 -20.96 4.65 -15.04
CA SER A 171 -21.18 3.53 -15.95
C SER A 171 -22.09 2.50 -15.31
N GLU A 172 -21.83 2.13 -14.05
CA GLU A 172 -22.69 1.21 -13.30
C GLU A 172 -24.09 1.80 -13.08
N TYR A 173 -24.20 3.09 -12.77
CA TYR A 173 -25.47 3.78 -12.59
C TYR A 173 -26.30 3.79 -13.88
N VAL A 174 -25.69 4.15 -15.02
CA VAL A 174 -26.33 4.12 -16.35
C VAL A 174 -26.77 2.70 -16.69
N PHE A 175 -25.95 1.70 -16.40
CA PHE A 175 -26.26 0.28 -16.63
C PHE A 175 -27.43 -0.21 -15.75
N LYS A 176 -27.42 0.09 -14.44
CA LYS A 176 -28.53 -0.22 -13.52
C LYS A 176 -29.85 0.42 -13.98
N ASN A 177 -29.78 1.56 -14.67
CA ASN A 177 -30.92 2.32 -15.20
C ASN A 177 -31.02 2.26 -16.74
N GLN A 178 -30.51 1.19 -17.36
CA GLN A 178 -30.34 1.06 -18.81
C GLN A 178 -31.60 1.34 -19.65
N GLU A 179 -32.79 0.96 -19.17
CA GLU A 179 -34.06 1.17 -19.90
C GLU A 179 -34.36 2.65 -20.13
N PHE A 180 -33.89 3.51 -19.21
CA PHE A 180 -34.06 4.95 -19.32
C PHE A 180 -32.92 5.59 -20.12
N TYR A 181 -31.67 5.32 -19.76
CA TYR A 181 -30.53 6.06 -20.31
C TYR A 181 -30.12 5.59 -21.70
N ILE A 182 -29.92 4.29 -21.91
CA ILE A 182 -29.28 3.77 -23.12
C ILE A 182 -30.09 4.09 -24.40
N PRO A 183 -31.42 3.90 -24.48
CA PRO A 183 -32.19 4.30 -25.67
C PRO A 183 -32.15 5.80 -25.97
N ARG A 184 -32.06 6.64 -24.92
CA ARG A 184 -31.95 8.09 -25.06
C ARG A 184 -30.59 8.48 -25.62
N LEU A 185 -29.54 7.94 -25.01
CA LEU A 185 -28.15 8.12 -25.41
C LEU A 185 -27.92 7.65 -26.85
N ILE A 186 -28.32 6.41 -27.19
CA ILE A 186 -28.26 5.89 -28.57
C ILE A 186 -28.90 6.87 -29.53
N ARG A 187 -30.09 7.44 -29.21
CA ARG A 187 -30.81 8.34 -30.10
C ARG A 187 -30.16 9.73 -30.21
N SER A 188 -29.60 10.24 -29.12
CA SER A 188 -28.98 11.57 -29.08
C SER A 188 -27.56 11.60 -29.62
N SER A 189 -26.82 10.48 -29.65
CA SER A 189 -25.44 10.43 -30.16
C SER A 189 -25.35 11.07 -31.55
N ILE A 190 -24.31 11.87 -31.76
CA ILE A 190 -24.03 12.55 -33.04
C ILE A 190 -22.62 12.22 -33.59
N PHE A 191 -21.76 11.62 -32.76
CA PHE A 191 -20.48 11.05 -33.15
C PHE A 191 -20.49 9.51 -33.09
N TYR A 192 -19.79 8.86 -34.01
CA TYR A 192 -19.82 7.42 -34.21
C TYR A 192 -19.15 6.66 -33.06
N ASP A 193 -18.03 7.19 -32.55
CA ASP A 193 -17.31 6.75 -31.36
C ASP A 193 -18.24 6.64 -30.14
N GLN A 194 -19.22 7.55 -29.98
CA GLN A 194 -20.22 7.41 -28.92
C GLN A 194 -21.10 6.16 -29.05
N LEU A 195 -21.41 5.73 -30.27
CA LEU A 195 -22.14 4.47 -30.49
C LEU A 195 -21.26 3.26 -30.20
N LEU A 196 -19.96 3.36 -30.50
CA LEU A 196 -18.99 2.32 -30.18
C LEU A 196 -18.78 2.20 -28.66
N MET A 197 -18.66 3.32 -27.94
CA MET A 197 -18.62 3.34 -26.46
C MET A 197 -19.85 2.67 -25.85
N ILE A 198 -21.04 2.95 -26.40
CA ILE A 198 -22.28 2.29 -25.94
C ILE A 198 -22.19 0.78 -26.17
N LEU A 199 -21.76 0.36 -27.36
CA LEU A 199 -21.65 -1.04 -27.73
C LEU A 199 -20.59 -1.80 -26.90
N GLU A 200 -19.46 -1.16 -26.60
CA GLU A 200 -18.33 -1.73 -25.85
C GLU A 200 -18.65 -1.90 -24.36
N HIS A 201 -19.32 -0.92 -23.75
CA HIS A 201 -19.46 -0.85 -22.29
C HIS A 201 -20.86 -1.22 -21.77
N PHE A 202 -21.89 -1.30 -22.62
CA PHE A 202 -23.28 -1.48 -22.18
C PHE A 202 -24.00 -2.64 -22.88
N SER A 203 -23.72 -3.87 -22.45
CA SER A 203 -24.50 -5.06 -22.84
C SER A 203 -25.81 -5.14 -22.04
N CYS A 204 -26.86 -4.51 -22.55
CA CYS A 204 -28.12 -4.37 -21.83
C CYS A 204 -28.86 -5.72 -21.65
N HIS A 205 -29.70 -5.80 -20.62
CA HIS A 205 -30.53 -6.98 -20.34
C HIS A 205 -31.67 -7.15 -21.36
N ASP A 206 -32.18 -6.05 -21.94
CA ASP A 206 -33.17 -6.08 -23.01
C ASP A 206 -32.48 -6.10 -24.37
N GLU A 207 -32.59 -7.24 -25.05
CA GLU A 207 -31.99 -7.45 -26.37
C GLU A 207 -32.50 -6.48 -27.44
N LYS A 208 -33.69 -5.90 -27.26
CA LYS A 208 -34.16 -4.84 -28.17
C LYS A 208 -33.30 -3.58 -28.10
N ILE A 209 -32.78 -3.25 -26.92
CA ILE A 209 -31.89 -2.09 -26.74
C ILE A 209 -30.53 -2.37 -27.39
N ASN A 210 -30.00 -3.58 -27.22
CA ASN A 210 -28.76 -4.00 -27.88
C ASN A 210 -28.92 -3.97 -29.42
N ASP A 211 -30.01 -4.53 -29.94
CA ASP A 211 -30.33 -4.51 -31.37
C ASP A 211 -30.50 -3.08 -31.91
N MET A 212 -31.00 -2.14 -31.10
CA MET A 212 -31.09 -0.72 -31.48
C MET A 212 -29.72 -0.08 -31.74
N VAL A 213 -28.73 -0.30 -30.86
CA VAL A 213 -27.38 0.24 -31.08
C VAL A 213 -26.72 -0.45 -32.26
N ARG A 214 -26.77 -1.79 -32.37
CA ARG A 214 -26.16 -2.53 -33.48
C ARG A 214 -26.70 -2.08 -34.85
N LYS A 215 -28.03 -1.93 -34.98
CA LYS A 215 -28.67 -1.39 -36.19
C LYS A 215 -28.25 0.04 -36.50
N ARG A 216 -28.08 0.87 -35.48
CA ARG A 216 -27.64 2.26 -35.68
C ARG A 216 -26.18 2.30 -36.13
N CYS A 217 -25.29 1.50 -35.56
CA CYS A 217 -23.89 1.39 -35.98
C CYS A 217 -23.76 1.03 -37.46
N VAL A 218 -24.53 0.06 -37.95
CA VAL A 218 -24.52 -0.32 -39.38
C VAL A 218 -25.11 0.77 -40.27
N ARG A 219 -26.25 1.36 -39.89
CA ARG A 219 -26.95 2.36 -40.71
C ARG A 219 -26.16 3.66 -40.89
N GLU A 220 -25.43 4.06 -39.85
CA GLU A 220 -24.70 5.31 -39.79
C GLU A 220 -23.20 5.17 -40.08
N PHE A 221 -22.73 3.94 -40.38
CA PHE A 221 -21.31 3.62 -40.58
C PHE A 221 -20.60 4.61 -41.50
N TYR A 222 -21.16 4.91 -42.68
CA TYR A 222 -20.60 5.83 -43.67
C TYR A 222 -21.05 7.30 -43.54
N LYS A 223 -21.87 7.65 -42.54
CA LYS A 223 -22.58 8.95 -42.48
C LYS A 223 -22.21 9.80 -41.28
N MET A 224 -22.00 9.14 -40.14
CA MET A 224 -21.77 9.82 -38.87
C MET A 224 -20.28 10.16 -38.75
N PRO A 225 -19.91 11.37 -38.31
CA PRO A 225 -18.52 11.71 -38.06
C PRO A 225 -17.97 10.82 -36.94
N MET A 226 -16.69 10.46 -37.03
CA MET A 226 -15.97 9.74 -35.98
C MET A 226 -14.71 10.54 -35.67
N ARG A 227 -14.40 10.74 -34.40
CA ARG A 227 -13.12 11.27 -33.96
C ARG A 227 -12.21 10.08 -33.64
N LEU A 228 -11.57 9.53 -34.67
CA LEU A 228 -10.76 8.31 -34.52
C LEU A 228 -9.56 8.50 -33.59
N GLU A 229 -8.92 9.67 -33.63
CA GLU A 229 -7.86 10.09 -32.68
C GLU A 229 -8.29 9.98 -31.22
N GLU A 230 -9.59 10.16 -30.97
CA GLU A 230 -10.19 10.07 -29.64
C GLU A 230 -10.59 8.62 -29.29
N TYR A 231 -10.67 7.63 -30.19
CA TYR A 231 -11.19 6.28 -29.83
C TYR A 231 -10.10 5.19 -29.71
N GLY A 232 -8.83 5.62 -29.65
CA GLY A 232 -7.65 4.77 -29.63
C GLY A 232 -7.33 4.19 -31.01
N ASP A 233 -6.05 3.96 -31.27
CA ASP A 233 -5.56 3.40 -32.53
C ASP A 233 -5.72 1.86 -32.51
N PRO A 234 -6.05 1.18 -33.63
CA PRO A 234 -5.66 -0.21 -33.82
C PRO A 234 -4.22 -0.41 -33.29
N GLN A 235 -3.90 -1.52 -32.61
CA GLN A 235 -2.58 -1.74 -31.99
C GLN A 235 -1.41 -1.92 -33.00
N MET A 236 -1.27 -1.03 -33.97
CA MET A 236 -0.18 -0.90 -34.92
C MET A 236 -0.01 0.61 -35.19
N GLY A 237 0.66 1.27 -34.24
CA GLY A 237 0.64 2.72 -34.07
C GLY A 237 0.87 3.58 -35.31
N GLU A 238 -0.01 4.55 -35.53
CA GLU A 238 0.26 5.92 -35.97
C GLU A 238 -0.98 6.83 -35.87
N VAL A 239 -0.74 8.13 -35.67
CA VAL A 239 -1.77 9.17 -35.57
C VAL A 239 -2.58 9.25 -36.86
N ILE A 240 -3.91 9.20 -36.72
CA ILE A 240 -4.86 9.28 -37.84
C ILE A 240 -4.98 10.74 -38.27
N ASN A 241 -4.85 11.00 -39.57
CA ASN A 241 -5.13 12.31 -40.15
C ASN A 241 -6.66 12.58 -40.10
N PRO A 242 -7.13 13.65 -39.44
CA PRO A 242 -8.56 13.93 -39.26
C PRO A 242 -9.29 14.29 -40.57
N PHE A 243 -8.56 14.44 -41.67
CA PHE A 243 -9.09 14.82 -42.98
C PHE A 243 -9.27 13.62 -43.94
N GLU A 244 -8.78 12.43 -43.59
CA GLU A 244 -8.93 11.21 -44.39
C GLU A 244 -10.06 10.32 -43.85
N SER A 245 -10.74 9.59 -44.75
CA SER A 245 -11.71 8.58 -44.34
C SER A 245 -11.04 7.21 -44.23
N ASP A 246 -10.83 6.76 -42.99
CA ASP A 246 -10.35 5.41 -42.67
C ASP A 246 -11.51 4.50 -42.26
N TRP A 247 -12.13 3.88 -43.26
CA TRP A 247 -13.23 2.94 -43.10
C TRP A 247 -12.75 1.60 -42.57
N SER A 248 -11.55 1.15 -42.92
CA SER A 248 -10.98 -0.08 -42.39
C SER A 248 -10.70 0.00 -40.89
N GLY A 249 -10.16 1.11 -40.39
CA GLY A 249 -10.02 1.36 -38.96
C GLY A 249 -11.37 1.45 -38.25
N ARG A 250 -12.35 2.15 -38.83
CA ARG A 250 -13.72 2.17 -38.29
C ARG A 250 -14.36 0.78 -38.23
N ALA A 251 -14.21 -0.02 -39.29
CA ALA A 251 -14.68 -1.40 -39.34
C ALA A 251 -13.98 -2.28 -38.30
N PHE A 252 -12.67 -2.09 -38.12
CA PHE A 252 -11.89 -2.75 -37.07
C PHE A 252 -12.47 -2.44 -35.69
N HIS A 253 -12.71 -1.17 -35.35
CA HIS A 253 -13.28 -0.81 -34.06
C HIS A 253 -14.67 -1.38 -33.88
N LEU A 254 -15.54 -1.28 -34.88
CA LEU A 254 -16.89 -1.85 -34.83
C LEU A 254 -16.86 -3.36 -34.55
N MET A 255 -16.00 -4.10 -35.26
CA MET A 255 -15.88 -5.55 -35.07
C MET A 255 -15.23 -5.90 -33.72
N ARG A 256 -14.24 -5.12 -33.27
CA ARG A 256 -13.54 -5.30 -31.98
C ARG A 256 -14.49 -5.23 -30.80
N VAL A 257 -15.44 -4.28 -30.83
CA VAL A 257 -16.36 -4.04 -29.71
C VAL A 257 -17.68 -4.81 -29.84
N SER A 258 -17.93 -5.45 -30.99
CA SER A 258 -19.17 -6.19 -31.22
C SER A 258 -19.10 -7.60 -30.62
N ASP A 259 -20.21 -8.02 -30.03
CA ASP A 259 -20.47 -9.38 -29.57
C ASP A 259 -21.20 -10.25 -30.63
N ASP A 260 -21.48 -9.72 -31.83
CA ASP A 260 -22.21 -10.42 -32.88
C ASP A 260 -21.40 -11.61 -33.44
N GLY A 261 -21.99 -12.80 -33.34
CA GLY A 261 -21.53 -13.99 -34.03
C GLY A 261 -22.11 -14.13 -35.46
N PRO A 262 -21.83 -15.25 -36.15
CA PRO A 262 -22.37 -15.52 -37.48
C PRO A 262 -23.89 -15.34 -37.56
N GLY A 263 -24.36 -14.56 -38.54
CA GLY A 263 -25.77 -14.18 -38.71
C GLY A 263 -26.22 -12.92 -37.95
N GLY A 264 -25.36 -12.30 -37.13
CA GLY A 264 -25.59 -10.99 -36.53
C GLY A 264 -25.48 -9.84 -37.54
N ILE A 265 -26.14 -8.71 -37.28
CA ILE A 265 -26.21 -7.61 -38.25
C ILE A 265 -24.85 -6.93 -38.47
N ILE A 266 -24.04 -6.79 -37.41
CA ILE A 266 -22.69 -6.24 -37.52
C ILE A 266 -21.78 -7.25 -38.21
N TRP A 267 -21.88 -8.54 -37.82
CA TRP A 267 -21.07 -9.61 -38.40
C TRP A 267 -21.27 -9.68 -39.93
N GLU A 268 -22.53 -9.71 -40.39
CA GLU A 268 -22.85 -9.77 -41.83
C GLU A 268 -22.41 -8.50 -42.57
N PHE A 269 -22.55 -7.33 -41.93
CA PHE A 269 -22.09 -6.07 -42.50
C PHE A 269 -20.56 -6.05 -42.67
N ILE A 270 -19.80 -6.41 -41.64
CA ILE A 270 -18.34 -6.45 -41.67
C ILE A 270 -17.86 -7.52 -42.66
N ARG A 271 -18.56 -8.66 -42.75
CA ARG A 271 -18.26 -9.68 -43.75
C ARG A 271 -18.37 -9.14 -45.16
N SER A 272 -19.48 -8.48 -45.48
CA SER A 272 -19.68 -7.84 -46.79
C SER A 272 -18.62 -6.76 -47.05
N PHE A 273 -18.32 -5.93 -46.04
CA PHE A 273 -17.26 -4.93 -46.13
C PHE A 273 -15.92 -5.55 -46.53
N ALA A 274 -15.53 -6.65 -45.87
CA ALA A 274 -14.27 -7.32 -46.13
C ALA A 274 -14.22 -8.02 -47.50
N ASP A 275 -15.31 -8.65 -47.91
CA ASP A 275 -15.40 -9.33 -49.21
C ASP A 275 -15.39 -8.30 -50.39
N ASP A 276 -15.99 -7.13 -50.19
CA ASP A 276 -16.08 -6.07 -51.21
C ASP A 276 -14.91 -5.07 -51.18
N PHE A 277 -13.99 -5.18 -50.21
CA PHE A 277 -12.95 -4.19 -49.92
C PHE A 277 -12.12 -3.79 -51.16
N PHE A 278 -11.49 -4.76 -51.83
CA PHE A 278 -10.64 -4.48 -53.00
C PHE A 278 -11.43 -3.92 -54.19
N CYS A 279 -12.67 -4.38 -54.40
CA CYS A 279 -13.56 -3.82 -55.41
C CYS A 279 -13.85 -2.34 -55.13
N ASN A 280 -14.06 -1.97 -53.86
CA ASN A 280 -14.35 -0.59 -53.48
C ASN A 280 -13.12 0.32 -53.62
N ILE A 281 -11.91 -0.18 -53.36
CA ILE A 281 -10.65 0.51 -53.66
C ILE A 281 -10.52 0.78 -55.15
N GLU A 282 -10.71 -0.23 -56.01
CA GLU A 282 -10.60 -0.07 -57.47
C GLU A 282 -11.62 0.93 -58.04
N GLU A 283 -12.83 0.96 -57.49
CA GLU A 283 -13.90 1.87 -57.91
C GLU A 283 -13.82 3.27 -57.28
N ASN A 284 -12.84 3.49 -56.39
CA ASN A 284 -12.61 4.72 -55.64
C ASN A 284 -13.88 5.24 -54.93
N LYS A 285 -14.65 4.31 -54.36
CA LYS A 285 -15.92 4.59 -53.68
C LYS A 285 -15.65 4.89 -52.20
N ASN A 286 -15.14 6.08 -51.93
CA ASN A 286 -14.90 6.65 -50.59
C ASN A 286 -13.64 6.14 -49.84
N PHE A 287 -12.69 5.47 -50.47
CA PHE A 287 -11.44 5.02 -49.82
C PHE A 287 -10.31 5.98 -50.19
N ASP A 288 -10.07 7.00 -49.38
CA ASP A 288 -9.07 8.05 -49.64
C ASP A 288 -7.92 8.10 -48.62
N GLY A 289 -7.96 7.27 -47.57
CA GLY A 289 -6.94 7.26 -46.53
C GLY A 289 -5.69 6.42 -46.84
N THR A 290 -4.52 6.94 -46.47
CA THR A 290 -3.21 6.27 -46.65
C THR A 290 -3.03 5.01 -45.79
N ALA A 291 -3.87 4.83 -44.77
CA ALA A 291 -3.81 3.70 -43.82
C ALA A 291 -4.82 2.58 -44.12
N GLU A 292 -5.72 2.73 -45.11
CA GLU A 292 -6.82 1.78 -45.39
C GLU A 292 -6.35 0.33 -45.55
N MET A 293 -5.32 0.11 -46.39
CA MET A 293 -4.75 -1.21 -46.63
C MET A 293 -4.11 -1.79 -45.35
N MET A 294 -3.44 -0.98 -44.53
CA MET A 294 -2.80 -1.45 -43.31
C MET A 294 -3.85 -1.83 -42.25
N ASN A 295 -4.85 -0.96 -42.05
CA ASN A 295 -5.95 -1.19 -41.10
C ASN A 295 -6.85 -2.35 -41.52
N PHE A 296 -6.96 -2.63 -42.81
CA PHE A 296 -7.63 -3.82 -43.32
C PHE A 296 -7.01 -5.13 -42.80
N VAL A 297 -5.68 -5.22 -42.71
CA VAL A 297 -5.01 -6.41 -42.13
C VAL A 297 -5.39 -6.56 -40.65
N GLY A 298 -5.41 -5.45 -39.91
CA GLY A 298 -5.90 -5.39 -38.53
C GLY A 298 -7.35 -5.87 -38.40
N LEU A 299 -8.23 -5.41 -39.28
CA LEU A 299 -9.63 -5.85 -39.35
C LEU A 299 -9.73 -7.37 -39.56
N ILE A 300 -9.01 -7.92 -40.55
CA ILE A 300 -9.04 -9.35 -40.85
C ILE A 300 -8.59 -10.19 -39.64
N LYS A 301 -7.57 -9.73 -38.91
CA LYS A 301 -7.11 -10.37 -37.67
C LYS A 301 -8.22 -10.45 -36.62
N VAL A 302 -9.01 -9.39 -36.43
CA VAL A 302 -10.16 -9.38 -35.50
C VAL A 302 -11.31 -10.24 -36.01
N CYS A 303 -11.60 -10.20 -37.31
CA CYS A 303 -12.62 -11.03 -37.94
C CYS A 303 -12.34 -12.53 -37.76
N LEU A 304 -11.08 -12.97 -37.95
CA LEU A 304 -10.67 -14.36 -37.73
C LEU A 304 -10.83 -14.79 -36.27
N LYS A 305 -10.44 -13.93 -35.32
CA LYS A 305 -10.65 -14.18 -33.88
C LYS A 305 -12.13 -14.34 -33.52
N SER A 306 -12.99 -13.62 -34.25
CA SER A 306 -14.44 -13.66 -34.10
C SER A 306 -15.12 -14.81 -34.87
N GLY A 307 -14.32 -15.71 -35.48
CA GLY A 307 -14.81 -16.90 -36.16
C GLY A 307 -15.18 -16.70 -37.64
N MET A 308 -14.86 -15.56 -38.26
CA MET A 308 -14.95 -15.42 -39.71
C MET A 308 -13.84 -16.23 -40.40
N TYR A 309 -14.12 -16.78 -41.57
CA TYR A 309 -13.13 -17.53 -42.35
C TYR A 309 -12.82 -16.81 -43.65
N PHE A 310 -11.54 -16.60 -43.94
CA PHE A 310 -11.07 -16.05 -45.21
C PHE A 310 -10.09 -17.01 -45.86
N ASP A 311 -10.12 -17.10 -47.20
CA ASP A 311 -9.07 -17.78 -47.94
C ASP A 311 -7.82 -16.90 -47.95
N GLY A 312 -6.89 -17.20 -47.04
CA GLY A 312 -5.67 -16.43 -46.86
C GLY A 312 -4.83 -16.32 -48.14
N LYS A 313 -4.86 -17.32 -49.02
CA LYS A 313 -4.11 -17.25 -50.29
C LYS A 313 -4.73 -16.22 -51.23
N THR A 314 -6.04 -16.32 -51.48
CA THR A 314 -6.75 -15.38 -52.34
C THR A 314 -6.66 -13.95 -51.79
N LEU A 315 -6.82 -13.78 -50.48
CA LEU A 315 -6.76 -12.47 -49.83
C LEU A 315 -5.36 -11.85 -49.93
N MET A 316 -4.29 -12.61 -49.67
CA MET A 316 -2.92 -12.12 -49.82
C MET A 316 -2.57 -11.82 -51.28
N ASP A 317 -3.04 -12.63 -52.23
CA ASP A 317 -2.82 -12.38 -53.66
C ASP A 317 -3.52 -11.08 -54.11
N GLN A 318 -4.75 -10.85 -53.66
CA GLN A 318 -5.47 -9.60 -53.90
C GLN A 318 -4.78 -8.41 -53.24
N TYR A 319 -4.40 -8.52 -51.96
CA TYR A 319 -3.69 -7.45 -51.25
C TYR A 319 -2.40 -7.05 -51.95
N TRP A 320 -1.58 -8.05 -52.31
CA TRP A 320 -0.32 -7.83 -53.02
C TRP A 320 -0.51 -7.11 -54.36
N ALA A 321 -1.58 -7.44 -55.10
CA ALA A 321 -1.90 -6.80 -56.37
C ALA A 321 -2.27 -5.31 -56.23
N HIS A 322 -2.62 -4.86 -55.02
CA HIS A 322 -3.05 -3.49 -54.72
C HIS A 322 -2.01 -2.69 -53.92
N CYS A 323 -0.84 -3.24 -53.60
CA CYS A 323 0.23 -2.49 -52.93
C CYS A 323 0.81 -1.40 -53.84
N ALA A 324 0.75 -0.14 -53.39
CA ALA A 324 1.26 1.02 -54.13
C ALA A 324 2.33 1.79 -53.34
N THR A 325 2.14 1.93 -52.03
CA THR A 325 3.01 2.69 -51.13
C THR A 325 3.85 1.76 -50.25
N TYR A 326 4.91 2.30 -49.64
CA TYR A 326 5.70 1.56 -48.65
C TYR A 326 4.83 0.98 -47.52
N LYS A 327 3.86 1.76 -47.02
CA LYS A 327 2.92 1.33 -45.97
C LYS A 327 2.11 0.10 -46.39
N ASP A 328 1.68 0.01 -47.64
CA ASP A 328 0.98 -1.19 -48.13
C ASP A 328 1.89 -2.42 -48.10
N TYR A 329 3.14 -2.29 -48.56
CA TYR A 329 4.09 -3.41 -48.56
C TYR A 329 4.50 -3.83 -47.14
N GLU A 330 4.54 -2.88 -46.21
CA GLU A 330 4.74 -3.15 -44.79
C GLU A 330 3.53 -3.87 -44.18
N GLY A 331 2.32 -3.40 -44.47
CA GLY A 331 1.06 -4.04 -44.11
C GLY A 331 0.97 -5.49 -44.59
N PHE A 332 1.43 -5.78 -45.81
CA PHE A 332 1.51 -7.16 -46.31
C PHE A 332 2.36 -8.07 -45.40
N GLY A 333 3.44 -7.53 -44.81
CA GLY A 333 4.29 -8.26 -43.87
C GLY A 333 3.54 -8.73 -42.61
N GLN A 334 2.48 -8.01 -42.21
CA GLN A 334 1.68 -8.35 -41.04
C GLN A 334 0.81 -9.61 -41.24
N PHE A 335 0.60 -10.07 -42.48
CA PHE A 335 -0.05 -11.35 -42.73
C PHE A 335 0.73 -12.54 -42.16
N GLU A 336 2.01 -12.38 -41.80
CA GLU A 336 2.76 -13.40 -41.06
C GLU A 336 2.05 -13.79 -39.74
N GLU A 337 1.44 -12.82 -39.05
CA GLU A 337 0.71 -13.07 -37.81
C GLU A 337 -0.71 -13.59 -38.03
N VAL A 338 -1.28 -13.34 -39.22
CA VAL A 338 -2.70 -13.59 -39.53
C VAL A 338 -2.87 -14.95 -40.23
N PHE A 339 -2.00 -15.28 -41.18
CA PHE A 339 -1.98 -16.53 -41.94
C PHE A 339 -0.56 -17.11 -41.99
N PRO A 340 0.02 -17.55 -40.85
CA PRO A 340 1.44 -17.92 -40.78
C PRO A 340 1.83 -19.03 -41.77
N ASP A 341 0.98 -20.04 -41.95
CA ASP A 341 1.25 -21.16 -42.85
C ASP A 341 1.29 -20.71 -44.32
N VAL A 342 0.27 -19.95 -44.76
CA VAL A 342 0.18 -19.42 -46.13
C VAL A 342 1.30 -18.39 -46.39
N TYR A 343 1.58 -17.54 -45.41
CA TYR A 343 2.64 -16.54 -45.51
C TYR A 343 4.02 -17.18 -45.61
N SER A 344 4.28 -18.29 -44.89
CA SER A 344 5.56 -18.99 -44.94
C SER A 344 5.95 -19.45 -46.35
N GLU A 345 4.98 -19.78 -47.20
CA GLU A 345 5.20 -20.16 -48.60
C GLU A 345 5.70 -18.99 -49.45
N ARG A 346 5.29 -17.75 -49.11
CA ARG A 346 5.64 -16.52 -49.85
C ARG A 346 6.69 -15.65 -49.15
N LYS A 347 7.06 -15.98 -47.91
CA LYS A 347 7.98 -15.19 -47.07
C LYS A 347 9.32 -14.91 -47.74
N TYR A 348 9.89 -15.92 -48.40
CA TYR A 348 11.16 -15.76 -49.12
C TYR A 348 11.02 -14.82 -50.32
N GLU A 349 9.92 -14.94 -51.08
CA GLU A 349 9.63 -14.09 -52.23
C GLU A 349 9.43 -12.63 -51.80
N TYR A 350 8.61 -12.41 -50.77
CA TYR A 350 8.38 -11.10 -50.16
C TYR A 350 9.69 -10.46 -49.67
N TYR A 351 10.47 -11.17 -48.84
CA TYR A 351 11.70 -10.63 -48.28
C TYR A 351 12.75 -10.32 -49.37
N SER A 352 12.85 -11.19 -50.37
CA SER A 352 13.74 -10.98 -51.51
C SER A 352 13.32 -9.78 -52.36
N PHE A 353 12.00 -9.63 -52.59
CA PHE A 353 11.44 -8.48 -53.30
C PHE A 353 11.68 -7.18 -52.55
N MET A 354 11.35 -7.11 -51.26
CA MET A 354 11.53 -5.91 -50.44
C MET A 354 13.01 -5.52 -50.36
N LYS A 355 13.91 -6.46 -50.09
CA LYS A 355 15.35 -6.19 -50.05
C LYS A 355 15.91 -5.64 -51.37
N ALA A 356 15.33 -6.05 -52.51
CA ALA A 356 15.73 -5.58 -53.83
C ALA A 356 15.13 -4.21 -54.19
N ASN A 357 13.90 -3.91 -53.75
CA ASN A 357 13.10 -2.79 -54.28
C ASN A 357 12.75 -1.70 -53.25
N VAL A 358 12.97 -1.89 -51.94
CA VAL A 358 12.49 -0.97 -50.88
C VAL A 358 12.94 0.49 -51.08
N LYS A 359 14.14 0.70 -51.63
CA LYS A 359 14.63 2.06 -51.95
C LYS A 359 13.79 2.74 -53.02
N ASP A 360 13.43 2.01 -54.07
CA ASP A 360 12.62 2.55 -55.17
C ASP A 360 11.18 2.74 -54.72
N ILE A 361 10.64 1.81 -53.91
CA ILE A 361 9.31 1.92 -53.29
C ILE A 361 9.22 3.16 -52.41
N ILE A 362 10.22 3.43 -51.56
CA ILE A 362 10.29 4.65 -50.74
C ILE A 362 10.23 5.90 -51.62
N LEU A 363 11.04 5.97 -52.68
CA LEU A 363 11.05 7.15 -53.56
C LEU A 363 9.72 7.32 -54.31
N GLN A 364 9.09 6.24 -54.75
CA GLN A 364 7.76 6.28 -55.36
C GLN A 364 6.70 6.76 -54.37
N THR A 365 6.78 6.30 -53.11
CA THR A 365 5.86 6.70 -52.04
C THR A 365 6.00 8.19 -51.73
N LEU A 366 7.23 8.71 -51.63
CA LEU A 366 7.46 10.15 -51.42
C LEU A 366 6.89 10.99 -52.58
N ASN A 367 7.11 10.57 -53.84
CA ASN A 367 6.50 11.28 -54.97
C ASN A 367 4.97 11.23 -54.92
N TYR A 368 4.38 10.10 -54.52
CA TYR A 368 2.94 9.98 -54.36
C TYR A 368 2.41 10.93 -53.28
N TYR A 369 3.08 11.03 -52.12
CA TYR A 369 2.70 11.96 -51.06
C TYR A 369 2.86 13.42 -51.50
N GLU A 370 3.95 13.77 -52.19
CA GLU A 370 4.15 15.11 -52.75
C GLU A 370 3.05 15.47 -53.77
N GLU A 371 2.71 14.55 -54.69
CA GLU A 371 1.69 14.76 -55.73
C GLU A 371 0.27 14.94 -55.17
N ASN A 372 -0.01 14.37 -53.99
CA ASN A 372 -1.32 14.41 -53.33
C ASN A 372 -1.37 15.37 -52.13
N GLU A 373 -0.32 16.19 -51.92
CA GLU A 373 -0.24 17.18 -50.82
C GLU A 373 -0.32 16.56 -49.41
N LEU A 374 0.18 15.33 -49.25
CA LEU A 374 0.22 14.56 -47.99
C LEU A 374 1.52 14.84 -47.21
N PHE A 375 1.69 16.09 -46.79
CA PHE A 375 2.96 16.59 -46.24
C PHE A 375 3.33 15.98 -44.88
N GLU A 376 2.34 15.61 -44.05
CA GLU A 376 2.60 15.02 -42.73
C GLU A 376 3.13 13.58 -42.87
N GLU A 377 2.51 12.81 -43.76
CA GLU A 377 2.88 11.43 -44.09
C GLU A 377 4.23 11.37 -44.82
N GLU A 378 4.50 12.37 -45.67
CA GLU A 378 5.82 12.59 -46.28
C GLU A 378 6.90 12.84 -45.22
N ASP A 379 6.62 13.73 -44.26
CA ASP A 379 7.56 14.08 -43.21
C ASP A 379 7.88 12.87 -42.31
N LEU A 380 6.86 12.13 -41.87
CA LEU A 380 7.03 10.91 -41.07
C LEU A 380 7.89 9.88 -41.81
N LEU A 381 7.58 9.60 -43.09
CA LEU A 381 8.33 8.64 -43.88
C LEU A 381 9.79 9.07 -44.04
N VAL A 382 10.07 10.35 -44.31
CA VAL A 382 11.45 10.85 -44.47
C VAL A 382 12.30 10.63 -43.21
N ASP A 383 11.68 10.78 -42.04
CA ASP A 383 12.34 10.56 -40.76
C ASP A 383 12.59 9.07 -40.47
N ASP A 384 11.72 8.18 -40.97
CA ASP A 384 11.83 6.73 -40.77
C ASP A 384 12.72 5.97 -41.76
N ILE A 385 13.03 6.55 -42.92
CA ILE A 385 13.91 5.95 -43.95
C ILE A 385 15.21 5.32 -43.39
N PRO A 386 15.98 5.97 -42.47
CA PRO A 386 17.17 5.35 -41.90
C PRO A 386 16.91 4.02 -41.19
N PHE A 387 15.77 3.91 -40.50
CA PHE A 387 15.36 2.71 -39.75
C PHE A 387 14.85 1.63 -40.71
N ILE A 388 13.96 2.00 -41.63
CA ILE A 388 13.46 1.10 -42.68
C ILE A 388 14.63 0.44 -43.43
N LEU A 389 15.58 1.25 -43.91
CA LEU A 389 16.74 0.70 -44.63
C LEU A 389 17.58 -0.24 -43.76
N LYS A 390 17.73 0.07 -42.47
CA LYS A 390 18.48 -0.76 -41.52
C LYS A 390 17.79 -2.10 -41.31
N ASP A 391 16.47 -2.14 -41.19
CA ASP A 391 15.69 -3.37 -40.97
C ASP A 391 15.81 -4.33 -42.17
N TRP A 392 15.96 -3.78 -43.38
CA TRP A 392 16.25 -4.55 -44.59
C TRP A 392 17.75 -4.82 -44.83
N GLY A 393 18.63 -4.40 -43.92
CA GLY A 393 20.08 -4.58 -44.00
C GLY A 393 20.76 -3.76 -45.10
N LEU A 394 20.20 -2.60 -45.44
CA LEU A 394 20.66 -1.70 -46.50
C LEU A 394 21.32 -0.45 -45.93
N TYR A 395 22.32 0.07 -46.64
CA TYR A 395 22.99 1.31 -46.26
C TYR A 395 22.24 2.54 -46.75
N TYR A 396 22.08 3.54 -45.88
CA TYR A 396 21.61 4.87 -46.24
C TYR A 396 22.72 5.70 -46.90
N THR A 397 23.03 5.36 -48.15
CA THR A 397 24.13 5.97 -48.91
C THR A 397 23.90 7.44 -49.21
N LYS A 398 24.98 8.22 -49.36
CA LYS A 398 24.90 9.64 -49.78
C LYS A 398 24.07 9.88 -51.04
N ARG A 399 24.19 8.99 -52.04
CA ARG A 399 23.40 9.08 -53.29
C ARG A 399 21.90 8.98 -53.02
N PHE A 400 21.49 8.03 -52.18
CA PHE A 400 20.08 7.85 -51.83
C PHE A 400 19.55 9.02 -51.00
N LYS A 401 20.34 9.55 -50.05
CA LYS A 401 20.01 10.79 -49.32
C LYS A 401 19.74 11.96 -50.26
N SER A 402 20.52 12.10 -51.33
CA SER A 402 20.31 13.15 -52.32
C SER A 402 18.99 12.97 -53.09
N SER A 403 18.61 11.73 -53.43
CA SER A 403 17.33 11.45 -54.08
C SER A 403 16.13 11.72 -53.16
N VAL A 404 16.21 11.36 -51.88
CA VAL A 404 15.18 11.69 -50.89
C VAL A 404 15.02 13.21 -50.76
N LYS A 405 16.14 13.95 -50.67
CA LYS A 405 16.14 15.41 -50.59
C LYS A 405 15.57 16.10 -51.84
N GLU A 406 15.72 15.49 -53.01
CA GLU A 406 15.24 16.04 -54.27
C GLU A 406 13.71 16.07 -54.33
N ILE A 407 13.06 15.07 -53.72
CA ILE A 407 11.60 14.94 -53.62
C ILE A 407 11.11 15.76 -52.41
N ALA A 408 11.45 15.32 -51.20
CA ALA A 408 10.90 15.88 -49.96
C ALA A 408 11.58 17.18 -49.46
N GLY A 409 12.51 17.75 -50.23
CA GLY A 409 13.29 18.93 -49.84
C GLY A 409 14.28 18.75 -48.68
N ARG A 410 14.16 17.66 -47.91
CA ARG A 410 14.98 17.33 -46.72
C ARG A 410 15.35 15.84 -46.67
N TYR A 411 16.25 15.48 -45.76
CA TYR A 411 16.57 14.09 -45.43
C TYR A 411 17.02 14.00 -43.97
N SER A 412 16.72 12.90 -43.29
CA SER A 412 17.12 12.69 -41.89
C SER A 412 18.54 12.08 -41.75
N GLU A 413 19.30 12.52 -40.73
CA GLU A 413 20.69 12.09 -40.45
C GLU A 413 20.85 11.26 -39.15
N ARG A 414 19.85 11.15 -38.27
CA ARG A 414 19.97 10.52 -36.95
C ARG A 414 18.93 9.43 -36.68
N PRO A 415 19.30 8.35 -35.97
CA PRO A 415 18.36 7.54 -35.22
C PRO A 415 18.23 8.13 -33.80
N GLU A 416 17.41 9.16 -33.61
CA GLU A 416 16.93 9.54 -32.28
C GLU A 416 15.50 9.03 -32.14
N TYR A 417 15.33 8.15 -31.16
CA TYR A 417 14.15 7.34 -30.93
C TYR A 417 13.17 8.15 -30.06
N ASN A 418 12.11 8.73 -30.63
CA ASN A 418 10.96 9.18 -29.85
C ASN A 418 9.94 8.05 -29.79
N LYS A 419 10.14 7.13 -28.84
CA LYS A 419 9.22 6.04 -28.56
C LYS A 419 8.09 6.55 -27.67
N HIS A 420 7.01 7.05 -28.26
CA HIS A 420 5.73 7.04 -27.56
C HIS A 420 5.10 5.65 -27.72
N SER A 421 5.41 4.73 -26.80
CA SER A 421 4.46 3.77 -26.20
C SER A 421 5.14 2.67 -25.36
N PHE A 422 4.39 2.27 -24.35
CA PHE A 422 4.62 1.36 -23.24
C PHE A 422 5.26 -0.01 -23.55
N THR A 423 6.20 -0.48 -22.73
CA THR A 423 5.98 -1.48 -21.65
C THR A 423 7.28 -2.03 -21.04
N HIS A 424 7.31 -2.00 -19.70
CA HIS A 424 7.93 -2.89 -18.69
C HIS A 424 9.29 -3.58 -18.84
N LEU A 425 10.11 -3.28 -17.80
CA LEU A 425 10.92 -4.16 -16.94
C LEU A 425 12.06 -4.98 -17.57
N GLU A 426 13.29 -4.59 -17.25
CA GLU A 426 14.16 -5.27 -16.26
C GLU A 426 15.56 -4.64 -16.25
N GLY A 427 16.08 -4.28 -15.07
CA GLY A 427 17.47 -3.83 -15.00
C GLY A 427 17.92 -3.10 -13.74
N LYS A 428 18.16 -3.88 -12.66
CA LYS A 428 19.13 -3.63 -11.57
C LYS A 428 18.89 -2.47 -10.60
N ASN A 429 18.48 -2.89 -9.40
CA ASN A 429 18.61 -2.21 -8.12
C ASN A 429 19.95 -1.50 -7.93
N ILE A 430 19.91 -0.18 -7.97
CA ILE A 430 20.76 0.72 -7.19
C ILE A 430 19.76 1.66 -6.51
N TYR A 431 19.64 1.59 -5.18
CA TYR A 431 18.76 2.48 -4.42
C TYR A 431 19.17 3.94 -4.67
N ARG A 432 18.49 4.62 -5.60
CA ARG A 432 18.34 6.07 -5.60
C ARG A 432 17.09 6.32 -4.76
N GLU A 433 17.23 7.01 -3.63
CA GLU A 433 16.06 7.50 -2.88
C GLU A 433 15.13 8.22 -3.86
N THR A 434 13.90 7.73 -3.97
CA THR A 434 12.87 8.37 -4.78
C THR A 434 12.21 9.48 -3.97
N ASP A 435 11.61 10.48 -4.63
CA ASP A 435 10.83 11.53 -3.95
C ASP A 435 9.73 10.94 -3.03
N TYR A 436 9.24 9.74 -3.35
CA TYR A 436 8.32 8.98 -2.52
C TYR A 436 8.95 8.46 -1.22
N ASP A 437 10.18 7.94 -1.27
CA ASP A 437 10.88 7.46 -0.07
C ASP A 437 11.16 8.62 0.89
N GLN A 438 11.54 9.79 0.34
CA GLN A 438 11.70 11.01 1.13
C GLN A 438 10.36 11.45 1.76
N ALA A 439 9.27 11.49 0.99
CA ALA A 439 7.94 11.83 1.51
C ALA A 439 7.48 10.88 2.62
N LYS A 440 7.79 9.58 2.49
CA LYS A 440 7.48 8.55 3.49
C LYS A 440 8.32 8.71 4.77
N LYS A 441 9.58 9.12 4.65
CA LYS A 441 10.46 9.44 5.78
C LYS A 441 10.00 10.71 6.51
N GLU A 442 9.72 11.79 5.77
CA GLU A 442 9.15 13.02 6.32
C GLU A 442 7.81 12.74 7.02
N GLY A 443 6.95 11.94 6.40
CA GLY A 443 5.70 11.47 6.99
C GLY A 443 5.88 10.70 8.28
N TYR A 444 6.90 9.83 8.37
CA TYR A 444 7.24 9.12 9.60
C TYR A 444 7.60 10.10 10.72
N GLU A 445 8.49 11.05 10.44
CA GLU A 445 8.92 12.05 11.42
C GLU A 445 7.75 12.94 11.86
N ILE A 446 6.84 13.31 10.95
CA ILE A 446 5.64 14.08 11.26
C ILE A 446 4.68 13.28 12.15
N LEU A 447 4.46 12.00 11.83
CA LEU A 447 3.46 11.16 12.50
C LEU A 447 3.97 10.59 13.82
N PHE A 448 5.24 10.25 13.94
CA PHE A 448 5.79 9.52 15.09
C PHE A 448 6.94 10.24 15.79
N GLY A 449 7.41 11.36 15.23
CA GLY A 449 8.60 12.09 15.68
C GLY A 449 9.91 11.42 15.31
N LYS A 450 11.03 11.99 15.79
CA LYS A 450 12.37 11.45 15.54
C LYS A 450 12.66 10.31 16.52
N TYR A 451 12.99 9.14 15.99
CA TYR A 451 13.46 8.03 16.80
C TYR A 451 14.90 8.34 17.27
N SER A 452 15.07 8.58 18.56
CA SER A 452 16.40 8.69 19.18
C SER A 452 16.38 7.95 20.51
N GLU A 453 16.62 6.65 20.46
CA GLU A 453 17.11 5.94 21.64
C GLU A 453 18.56 6.36 21.90
N CYS A 454 18.89 6.67 23.14
CA CYS A 454 20.26 6.95 23.53
C CYS A 454 21.03 5.62 23.55
N SER A 455 22.09 5.47 22.77
CA SER A 455 22.91 4.25 22.83
C SER A 455 23.61 4.16 24.18
N SER A 456 23.98 2.95 24.61
CA SER A 456 24.79 2.74 25.82
C SER A 456 26.08 3.57 25.80
N GLU A 457 26.71 3.70 24.63
CA GLU A 457 27.87 4.56 24.41
C GLU A 457 27.58 6.04 24.69
N GLN A 458 26.42 6.55 24.27
CA GLN A 458 25.99 7.93 24.54
C GLN A 458 25.73 8.15 26.04
N VAL A 459 25.09 7.21 26.71
CA VAL A 459 24.86 7.26 28.16
C VAL A 459 26.19 7.30 28.91
N GLU A 460 27.16 6.45 28.53
CA GLU A 460 28.51 6.48 29.12
C GLU A 460 29.21 7.84 28.92
N GLU A 461 29.10 8.42 27.73
CA GLU A 461 29.67 9.74 27.45
C GLU A 461 29.05 10.83 28.32
N ILE A 462 27.72 10.81 28.50
CA ILE A 462 27.01 11.76 29.36
C ILE A 462 27.47 11.58 30.81
N ILE A 463 27.60 10.35 31.32
CA ILE A 463 28.10 10.09 32.68
C ILE A 463 29.50 10.70 32.87
N LYS A 464 30.41 10.48 31.92
CA LYS A 464 31.79 11.03 31.94
C LYS A 464 31.80 12.56 31.91
N GLN A 465 30.90 13.19 31.14
CA GLN A 465 30.75 14.65 31.09
C GLN A 465 30.15 15.22 32.37
N LYS A 466 29.31 14.40 33.03
CA LYS A 466 28.74 14.56 34.35
C LYS A 466 29.72 15.24 35.32
N LYS A 467 30.93 14.70 35.54
CA LYS A 467 31.81 14.95 36.71
C LYS A 467 31.31 14.30 38.01
N PHE A 468 30.88 13.04 37.95
CA PHE A 468 30.71 12.22 39.17
C PHE A 468 32.06 12.03 39.89
N SER A 469 32.07 11.62 41.16
CA SER A 469 33.31 11.11 41.74
C SER A 469 33.79 9.88 40.98
N LYS A 470 35.11 9.62 40.97
CA LYS A 470 35.68 8.51 40.20
C LYS A 470 35.08 7.15 40.54
N GLU A 471 34.72 6.96 41.80
CA GLU A 471 34.09 5.72 42.27
C GLU A 471 32.65 5.59 41.74
N ARG A 472 31.87 6.68 41.75
CA ARG A 472 30.50 6.68 41.21
C ARG A 472 30.45 6.59 39.70
N GLU A 473 31.36 7.26 39.00
CA GLU A 473 31.48 7.16 37.55
C GLU A 473 31.72 5.70 37.13
N ALA A 474 32.66 5.01 37.79
CA ALA A 474 32.95 3.61 37.51
C ALA A 474 31.72 2.71 37.77
N TYR A 475 31.03 2.91 38.90
CA TYR A 475 29.83 2.14 39.25
C TYR A 475 28.68 2.34 38.24
N LEU A 476 28.44 3.58 37.80
CA LEU A 476 27.39 3.87 36.82
C LEU A 476 27.71 3.29 35.44
N ILE A 477 28.97 3.36 34.99
CA ILE A 477 29.41 2.74 33.73
C ILE A 477 29.28 1.21 33.82
N GLU A 478 29.67 0.60 34.93
CA GLU A 478 29.47 -0.84 35.16
C GLU A 478 27.99 -1.23 35.12
N ALA A 479 27.11 -0.41 35.70
CA ALA A 479 25.67 -0.64 35.63
C ALA A 479 25.09 -0.51 34.20
N VAL A 480 25.64 0.38 33.36
CA VAL A 480 25.28 0.45 31.93
C VAL A 480 25.75 -0.79 31.16
N GLN A 481 26.96 -1.29 31.45
CA GLN A 481 27.56 -2.41 30.73
C GLN A 481 26.99 -3.77 31.14
N SER A 482 26.63 -3.91 32.41
CA SER A 482 26.08 -5.15 32.97
C SER A 482 24.54 -5.18 33.03
N GLU A 483 23.90 -4.04 32.74
CA GLU A 483 22.45 -3.82 32.91
C GLU A 483 21.97 -4.13 34.35
N ALA A 484 22.87 -4.02 35.34
CA ALA A 484 22.62 -4.38 36.72
C ALA A 484 23.10 -3.27 37.70
N PRO A 485 22.27 -2.88 38.69
CA PRO A 485 20.88 -3.30 38.88
C PRO A 485 19.97 -2.74 37.77
N TRP A 486 19.02 -3.55 37.32
CA TRP A 486 18.20 -3.27 36.14
C TRP A 486 17.43 -1.93 36.23
N TYR A 487 16.94 -1.56 37.41
CA TYR A 487 16.20 -0.31 37.63
C TYR A 487 17.08 0.94 37.49
N LEU A 488 18.39 0.81 37.77
CA LEU A 488 19.34 1.90 37.60
C LEU A 488 19.68 2.09 36.12
N TYR A 489 19.87 0.97 35.40
CA TYR A 489 20.05 0.98 33.94
C TYR A 489 18.84 1.62 33.24
N GLU A 490 17.62 1.15 33.52
CA GLU A 490 16.38 1.68 32.94
C GLU A 490 16.24 3.19 33.20
N PHE A 491 16.60 3.66 34.40
CA PHE A 491 16.53 5.08 34.74
C PHE A 491 17.52 5.94 33.94
N MET A 492 18.72 5.44 33.66
CA MET A 492 19.79 6.18 32.97
C MET A 492 19.58 6.36 31.46
N THR A 493 18.49 5.83 30.90
CA THR A 493 18.15 5.95 29.48
C THR A 493 17.77 7.38 29.04
N ASP A 494 17.60 8.32 29.99
CA ASP A 494 17.31 9.74 29.74
C ASP A 494 18.33 10.64 30.44
N GLU A 495 18.82 11.69 29.74
CA GLU A 495 19.85 12.59 30.27
C GLU A 495 19.40 13.30 31.57
N SER A 496 18.13 13.69 31.68
CA SER A 496 17.62 14.39 32.88
C SER A 496 17.60 13.48 34.11
N SER A 497 17.55 12.16 33.91
CA SER A 497 17.67 11.18 34.98
C SER A 497 19.09 11.10 35.53
N ILE A 498 20.11 11.25 34.68
CA ILE A 498 21.52 11.29 35.10
C ILE A 498 21.78 12.54 35.97
N ASP A 499 21.10 13.66 35.69
CA ASP A 499 21.15 14.85 36.55
C ASP A 499 20.58 14.59 37.95
N ILE A 500 19.52 13.79 38.07
CA ILE A 500 18.99 13.36 39.37
C ILE A 500 19.99 12.51 40.13
N LEU A 501 20.66 11.57 39.45
CA LEU A 501 21.71 10.75 40.07
C LEU A 501 22.87 11.61 40.58
N ARG A 502 23.19 12.71 39.88
CA ARG A 502 24.18 13.67 40.37
C ARG A 502 23.72 14.35 41.65
N ILE A 503 22.49 14.83 41.69
CA ILE A 503 21.94 15.51 42.88
C ILE A 503 21.93 14.55 44.08
N LEU A 504 21.65 13.25 43.86
CA LEU A 504 21.75 12.23 44.90
C LEU A 504 23.19 12.06 45.43
N GLU A 505 24.20 12.11 44.57
CA GLU A 505 25.61 12.11 45.00
C GLU A 505 25.95 13.37 45.82
N GLU A 506 25.57 14.55 45.33
CA GLU A 506 25.83 15.83 46.01
C GLU A 506 25.20 15.89 47.41
N LYS A 507 24.02 15.29 47.57
CA LYS A 507 23.31 15.17 48.85
C LYS A 507 23.75 14.00 49.72
N SER A 508 24.76 13.22 49.29
CA SER A 508 25.23 12.02 49.99
C SER A 508 24.13 10.96 50.22
N LEU A 509 23.15 10.90 49.32
CA LEU A 509 22.03 9.93 49.35
C LEU A 509 22.23 8.78 48.37
N PHE A 510 23.24 8.83 47.49
CA PHE A 510 23.43 7.87 46.41
C PHE A 510 23.50 6.41 46.87
N GLU A 511 24.40 6.08 47.81
CA GLU A 511 24.57 4.69 48.30
C GLU A 511 23.30 4.15 48.94
N PHE A 512 22.62 4.99 49.69
CA PHE A 512 21.36 4.66 50.32
C PHE A 512 20.29 4.39 49.26
N ALA A 513 20.16 5.28 48.27
CA ALA A 513 19.16 5.18 47.22
C ALA A 513 19.33 3.91 46.38
N VAL A 514 20.55 3.57 45.94
CA VAL A 514 20.76 2.43 45.02
C VAL A 514 20.73 1.07 45.71
N SER A 515 20.60 1.01 47.04
CA SER A 515 20.65 -0.25 47.81
C SER A 515 19.44 -1.16 47.62
N ASP A 516 18.28 -0.61 47.25
CA ASP A 516 17.04 -1.33 47.00
C ASP A 516 16.14 -0.48 46.06
N ILE A 517 15.30 -1.14 45.25
CA ILE A 517 14.43 -0.47 44.28
C ILE A 517 13.47 0.54 44.92
N ARG A 518 12.92 0.25 46.12
CA ARG A 518 12.00 1.17 46.80
C ARG A 518 12.77 2.42 47.20
N LEU A 519 13.89 2.25 47.90
CA LEU A 519 14.73 3.38 48.33
C LEU A 519 15.16 4.24 47.13
N PHE A 520 15.45 3.60 46.01
CA PHE A 520 15.78 4.27 44.77
C PHE A 520 14.63 5.14 44.26
N VAL A 521 13.46 4.56 44.01
CA VAL A 521 12.30 5.29 43.47
C VAL A 521 11.83 6.40 44.41
N PHE A 522 11.79 6.15 45.72
CA PHE A 522 11.44 7.17 46.71
C PHE A 522 12.44 8.33 46.71
N SER A 523 13.75 8.04 46.68
CA SER A 523 14.79 9.07 46.65
C SER A 523 14.73 9.90 45.37
N VAL A 524 14.51 9.25 44.22
CA VAL A 524 14.33 9.92 42.93
C VAL A 524 13.11 10.85 42.96
N CYS A 525 11.95 10.38 43.44
CA CYS A 525 10.73 11.19 43.53
C CYS A 525 10.89 12.37 44.50
N TYR A 526 11.65 12.18 45.58
CA TYR A 526 11.98 13.24 46.54
C TYR A 526 12.84 14.35 45.91
N ILE A 527 13.83 13.98 45.09
CA ILE A 527 14.66 14.95 44.36
C ILE A 527 13.86 15.64 43.23
N MET A 528 13.10 14.88 42.44
CA MET A 528 12.28 15.41 41.33
C MET A 528 11.27 16.47 41.79
N SER A 529 10.71 16.27 42.97
CA SER A 529 9.71 17.16 43.58
C SER A 529 10.32 18.34 44.35
N ASN A 530 11.65 18.51 44.31
CA ASN A 530 12.37 19.50 45.11
C ASN A 530 11.96 19.44 46.59
N GLU A 531 11.85 18.22 47.13
CA GLU A 531 11.55 17.93 48.53
C GLU A 531 10.14 18.36 49.00
N SER A 532 9.22 18.65 48.06
CA SER A 532 7.85 19.08 48.35
C SER A 532 6.89 17.90 48.54
N LYS A 533 6.53 17.60 49.79
CA LYS A 533 5.58 16.50 50.11
C LYS A 533 4.24 16.57 49.34
N PRO A 534 3.55 17.73 49.24
CA PRO A 534 2.31 17.81 48.46
C PRO A 534 2.51 17.50 46.98
N LEU A 535 3.65 17.92 46.41
CA LEU A 535 3.97 17.69 45.01
C LEU A 535 4.27 16.21 44.74
N ILE A 536 4.98 15.53 45.66
CA ILE A 536 5.21 14.07 45.59
C ILE A 536 3.89 13.32 45.58
N ARG A 537 2.94 13.69 46.46
CA ARG A 537 1.65 13.03 46.53
C ARG A 537 0.89 13.12 45.21
N ASN A 538 0.69 14.34 44.70
CA ASN A 538 -0.01 14.54 43.42
C ASN A 538 0.70 13.85 42.26
N PHE A 539 2.04 13.82 42.27
CA PHE A 539 2.85 13.13 41.28
C PHE A 539 2.61 11.62 41.27
N VAL A 540 2.63 10.98 42.44
CA VAL A 540 2.42 9.53 42.55
C VAL A 540 0.98 9.15 42.21
N ASP A 541 0.00 9.90 42.72
CA ASP A 541 -1.41 9.68 42.40
C ASP A 541 -1.65 9.81 40.89
N PHE A 542 -1.05 10.81 40.24
CA PHE A 542 -1.03 10.93 38.78
C PHE A 542 -0.40 9.70 38.11
N CYS A 543 0.79 9.26 38.55
CA CYS A 543 1.46 8.10 37.98
C CYS A 543 0.58 6.85 38.02
N ILE A 544 -0.09 6.60 39.15
CA ILE A 544 -0.97 5.45 39.33
C ILE A 544 -2.16 5.52 38.37
N ASP A 545 -2.91 6.62 38.38
CA ASP A 545 -4.15 6.72 37.62
C ASP A 545 -3.92 6.85 36.12
N TYR A 546 -2.87 7.58 35.72
CA TYR A 546 -2.50 7.73 34.32
C TYR A 546 -2.00 6.41 33.73
N THR A 547 -1.09 5.72 34.43
CA THR A 547 -0.57 4.42 33.97
C THR A 547 -1.68 3.37 33.91
N ARG A 548 -2.59 3.35 34.91
CA ARG A 548 -3.77 2.47 34.91
C ARG A 548 -4.65 2.69 33.68
N GLY A 549 -4.83 3.95 33.26
CA GLY A 549 -5.58 4.29 32.04
C GLY A 549 -4.93 3.83 30.74
N LEU A 550 -3.62 3.53 30.76
CA LEU A 550 -2.85 3.12 29.58
C LEU A 550 -2.61 1.61 29.49
N LEU A 551 -2.87 0.82 30.54
CA LEU A 551 -2.60 -0.63 30.58
C LEU A 551 -3.18 -1.39 29.37
N TYR A 552 -4.37 -1.01 28.92
CA TYR A 552 -5.06 -1.70 27.82
C TYR A 552 -4.56 -1.30 26.43
N LYS A 553 -3.65 -0.32 26.32
CA LYS A 553 -3.07 0.11 25.03
C LYS A 553 -1.83 -0.71 24.71
N GLU A 554 -1.72 -1.16 23.46
CA GLU A 554 -0.55 -1.89 22.98
C GLU A 554 0.67 -0.97 22.94
N VAL A 555 0.43 0.29 22.57
CA VAL A 555 1.42 1.36 22.62
C VAL A 555 0.95 2.39 23.67
N PRO A 556 1.63 2.53 24.83
CA PRO A 556 1.20 3.39 25.94
C PRO A 556 1.50 4.87 25.66
N MET A 557 0.93 5.38 24.57
CA MET A 557 1.05 6.75 24.09
C MET A 557 -0.33 7.30 23.75
N VAL A 558 -0.53 8.59 23.98
CA VAL A 558 -1.78 9.29 23.67
C VAL A 558 -1.48 10.62 22.99
N SER A 559 -2.42 11.14 22.21
CA SER A 559 -2.24 12.47 21.65
C SER A 559 -2.28 13.53 22.75
N GLU A 560 -1.66 14.69 22.52
CA GLU A 560 -1.73 15.81 23.47
C GLU A 560 -3.18 16.21 23.78
N THR A 561 -4.07 16.14 22.79
CA THR A 561 -5.49 16.39 22.97
C THR A 561 -6.16 15.36 23.89
N GLN A 562 -5.85 14.08 23.72
CA GLN A 562 -6.35 13.01 24.58
C GLN A 562 -5.81 13.15 26.01
N PHE A 563 -4.51 13.43 26.16
CA PHE A 563 -3.87 13.67 27.46
C PHE A 563 -4.57 14.79 28.23
N ARG A 564 -4.77 15.96 27.61
CA ARG A 564 -5.44 17.11 28.26
C ARG A 564 -6.92 16.86 28.58
N LYS A 565 -7.56 15.91 27.90
CA LYS A 565 -8.95 15.48 28.16
C LYS A 565 -9.04 14.37 29.22
N SER A 566 -7.93 13.72 29.55
CA SER A 566 -7.89 12.60 30.49
C SER A 566 -8.26 13.03 31.91
N GLU A 567 -8.84 12.11 32.67
CA GLU A 567 -9.19 12.36 34.08
C GLU A 567 -7.95 12.65 34.95
N PRO A 568 -6.82 11.91 34.84
CA PRO A 568 -5.62 12.21 35.61
C PRO A 568 -5.08 13.62 35.36
N TYR A 569 -5.12 14.11 34.12
CA TYR A 569 -4.72 15.49 33.83
C TYR A 569 -5.63 16.51 34.52
N LYS A 570 -6.95 16.33 34.42
CA LYS A 570 -7.92 17.26 35.03
C LYS A 570 -7.83 17.29 36.55
N THR A 571 -7.63 16.13 37.15
CA THR A 571 -7.60 15.96 38.61
C THR A 571 -6.30 16.50 39.20
N TYR A 572 -5.15 16.17 38.62
CA TYR A 572 -3.85 16.44 39.24
C TYR A 572 -3.08 17.59 38.58
N VAL A 573 -3.16 17.76 37.26
CA VAL A 573 -2.22 18.60 36.50
C VAL A 573 -2.81 19.97 36.11
N ALA A 574 -4.09 20.01 35.74
CA ALA A 574 -4.71 21.19 35.10
C ALA A 574 -4.62 22.49 35.91
N ASN A 575 -4.48 22.40 37.24
CA ASN A 575 -4.37 23.54 38.15
C ASN A 575 -3.04 23.56 38.94
N ASP A 576 -2.05 22.75 38.55
CA ASP A 576 -0.76 22.62 39.23
C ASP A 576 0.41 22.74 38.22
N PRO A 577 0.85 23.98 37.90
CA PRO A 577 1.92 24.20 36.94
C PRO A 577 3.27 23.60 37.36
N ASP A 578 3.52 23.48 38.66
CA ASP A 578 4.75 22.88 39.19
C ASP A 578 4.76 21.37 38.92
N LEU A 579 3.61 20.70 39.07
CA LEU A 579 3.47 19.30 38.68
C LEU A 579 3.58 19.10 37.17
N GLU A 580 2.94 19.94 36.35
CA GLU A 580 3.06 19.84 34.88
C GLU A 580 4.52 19.96 34.44
N ASN A 581 5.27 20.91 35.01
CA ASN A 581 6.68 21.09 34.72
C ASN A 581 7.52 19.88 35.16
N LEU A 582 7.29 19.35 36.36
CA LEU A 582 7.96 18.15 36.86
C LEU A 582 7.72 16.96 35.93
N LEU A 583 6.45 16.73 35.55
CA LEU A 583 6.07 15.62 34.68
C LEU A 583 6.77 15.72 33.32
N PHE A 584 6.72 16.85 32.62
CA PHE A 584 7.38 16.97 31.30
C PHE A 584 8.90 17.08 31.35
N THR A 585 9.47 17.42 32.51
CA THR A 585 10.93 17.38 32.68
C THR A 585 11.41 15.95 32.78
N TYR A 586 10.79 15.13 33.64
CA TYR A 586 11.34 13.84 34.04
C TYR A 586 10.54 12.62 33.58
N MET A 587 9.21 12.69 33.57
CA MET A 587 8.35 11.51 33.35
C MET A 587 7.75 11.41 31.95
N LEU A 588 7.36 12.53 31.34
CA LEU A 588 6.60 12.56 30.10
C LEU A 588 7.45 13.14 28.97
N GLY A 589 7.40 12.48 27.81
CA GLY A 589 8.08 12.89 26.60
C GLY A 589 7.09 13.39 25.56
N ARG A 590 7.60 14.15 24.58
CA ARG A 590 6.83 14.58 23.41
C ARG A 590 7.51 14.09 22.15
N SER A 591 6.73 13.43 21.29
CA SER A 591 7.19 13.00 19.95
C SER A 591 6.11 13.34 18.93
N GLY A 592 6.32 14.39 18.14
CA GLY A 592 5.26 14.95 17.29
C GLY A 592 4.07 15.42 18.14
N LYS A 593 2.87 14.89 17.86
CA LYS A 593 1.64 15.14 18.64
C LYS A 593 1.44 14.21 19.84
N TRP A 594 2.33 13.24 20.04
CA TRP A 594 2.19 12.18 21.03
C TRP A 594 2.88 12.52 22.35
N ILE A 595 2.22 12.13 23.43
CA ILE A 595 2.72 12.12 24.78
C ILE A 595 2.92 10.68 25.21
N PHE A 596 4.11 10.37 25.70
CA PHE A 596 4.51 9.04 26.16
C PHE A 596 5.21 9.13 27.52
N ILE A 597 5.29 8.02 28.25
CA ILE A 597 6.02 7.96 29.52
C ILE A 597 7.49 7.61 29.22
N LYS A 598 8.41 8.54 29.51
CA LYS A 598 9.87 8.34 29.38
C LYS A 598 10.38 7.36 30.43
N GLN A 599 9.91 7.54 31.67
CA GLN A 599 10.32 6.78 32.85
C GLN A 599 9.19 5.85 33.28
N ASP A 600 8.84 4.91 32.40
CA ASP A 600 7.71 4.00 32.58
C ASP A 600 7.88 3.09 33.81
N PHE A 601 9.11 2.66 34.14
CA PHE A 601 9.35 1.82 35.31
C PHE A 601 8.98 2.53 36.62
N ILE A 602 9.20 3.85 36.74
CA ILE A 602 8.79 4.62 37.93
C ILE A 602 7.27 4.63 38.05
N ALA A 603 6.58 4.86 36.93
CA ALA A 603 5.13 4.90 36.92
C ALA A 603 4.51 3.53 37.24
N LEU A 604 5.08 2.46 36.65
CA LEU A 604 4.72 1.07 36.92
C LEU A 604 5.04 0.65 38.35
N PHE A 605 6.15 1.13 38.94
CA PHE A 605 6.50 0.87 40.33
C PHE A 605 5.40 1.37 41.26
N TRP A 606 4.94 2.61 41.07
CA TRP A 606 3.88 3.18 41.90
C TRP A 606 2.55 2.46 41.72
N LEU A 607 2.22 2.03 40.50
CA LEU A 607 1.07 1.20 40.24
C LEU A 607 1.16 -0.14 41.00
N CYS A 608 2.31 -0.82 40.94
CA CYS A 608 2.54 -2.08 41.66
C CYS A 608 2.48 -1.89 43.19
N GLN A 609 3.06 -0.79 43.69
CA GLN A 609 3.04 -0.45 45.10
C GLN A 609 1.61 -0.21 45.60
N ALA A 610 0.78 0.48 44.82
CA ALA A 610 -0.63 0.69 45.14
C ALA A 610 -1.44 -0.61 45.16
N LEU A 611 -1.08 -1.59 44.33
CA LEU A 611 -1.74 -2.92 44.33
C LEU A 611 -1.42 -3.74 45.58
N ILE A 612 -0.20 -3.61 46.13
CA ILE A 612 0.23 -4.36 47.33
C ILE A 612 -0.41 -3.81 48.61
N CYS A 613 -0.64 -2.51 48.69
CA CYS A 613 -1.09 -1.85 49.93
C CYS A 613 -2.61 -2.00 50.23
N ASP A 614 -3.40 -2.62 49.35
CA ASP A 614 -4.83 -2.97 49.50
C ASP A 614 -5.78 -1.86 50.05
N SER A 615 -5.39 -0.59 49.90
CA SER A 615 -6.19 0.63 50.15
C SER A 615 -5.40 1.89 49.75
N GLU A 616 -6.02 3.08 49.76
CA GLU A 616 -5.34 4.38 49.50
C GLU A 616 -3.97 4.44 50.18
N LEU A 617 -2.90 4.81 49.44
CA LEU A 617 -1.56 4.97 50.01
C LEU A 617 -1.66 5.88 51.25
N ASP A 618 -1.33 5.34 52.42
CA ASP A 618 -1.26 6.14 53.64
C ASP A 618 0.02 6.98 53.62
N TRP A 619 -0.11 8.19 53.07
CA TRP A 619 0.96 9.16 52.93
C TRP A 619 1.58 9.57 54.28
N ASP A 620 0.80 9.54 55.36
CA ASP A 620 1.30 9.94 56.68
C ASP A 620 2.28 8.89 57.21
N THR A 621 2.02 7.59 57.01
CA THR A 621 3.03 6.56 57.34
C THR A 621 4.24 6.60 56.42
N VAL A 622 4.09 6.88 55.12
CA VAL A 622 5.20 6.96 54.13
C VAL A 622 6.26 8.00 54.54
N PHE A 623 5.86 9.11 55.17
CA PHE A 623 6.78 10.21 55.48
C PHE A 623 7.16 10.35 56.97
N GLU A 624 6.58 9.58 57.89
CA GLU A 624 6.79 9.73 59.36
C GLU A 624 7.72 8.68 59.99
N THR A 625 8.01 7.55 59.32
CA THR A 625 8.99 6.57 59.82
C THR A 625 10.38 6.80 59.22
N ASP A 626 11.44 6.68 60.03
CA ASP A 626 12.84 6.60 59.59
C ASP A 626 13.00 5.45 58.58
N TRP A 627 12.71 5.69 57.29
CA TRP A 627 12.94 4.88 56.09
C TRP A 627 13.19 3.38 56.32
N ASN A 628 12.34 2.74 57.12
CA ASN A 628 12.48 1.34 57.49
C ASN A 628 11.58 0.57 56.52
N PRO A 629 12.11 -0.37 55.73
CA PRO A 629 11.32 -1.09 54.73
C PRO A 629 10.05 -1.65 55.35
N PHE A 630 8.91 -1.08 54.94
CA PHE A 630 7.60 -1.34 55.50
C PHE A 630 7.24 -2.82 55.40
N PHE A 631 7.01 -3.47 56.55
CA PHE A 631 6.17 -4.65 56.67
C PHE A 631 4.75 -4.20 57.05
N VAL A 632 3.84 -4.15 56.08
CA VAL A 632 2.42 -4.03 56.40
C VAL A 632 1.92 -5.42 56.80
N LYS A 633 1.74 -5.65 58.10
CA LYS A 633 0.97 -6.81 58.59
C LYS A 633 -0.51 -6.57 58.34
N SER A 634 -1.17 -7.48 57.61
CA SER A 634 -2.64 -7.49 57.55
C SER A 634 -3.21 -7.82 58.94
N ARG A 635 -4.37 -7.24 59.26
CA ARG A 635 -5.01 -7.38 60.58
C ARG A 635 -5.56 -8.77 60.87
N ASP A 636 -5.77 -9.62 59.86
CA ASP A 636 -6.56 -10.85 60.04
C ASP A 636 -5.89 -12.16 59.58
N GLY A 637 -4.62 -12.14 59.13
CA GLY A 637 -3.84 -13.38 58.93
C GLY A 637 -4.34 -14.36 57.85
N GLU A 638 -5.51 -14.14 57.27
CA GLU A 638 -5.97 -14.85 56.08
C GLU A 638 -5.50 -14.07 54.85
N LYS A 639 -4.53 -14.63 54.11
CA LYS A 639 -4.20 -14.22 52.73
C LYS A 639 -5.45 -14.48 51.88
N ALA A 640 -6.40 -13.56 51.84
CA ALA A 640 -7.42 -13.56 50.80
C ALA A 640 -6.71 -13.32 49.47
N VAL A 641 -6.89 -14.25 48.54
CA VAL A 641 -6.24 -14.31 47.23
C VAL A 641 -6.61 -13.06 46.43
N TYR A 642 -5.70 -12.10 46.31
CA TYR A 642 -5.84 -10.92 45.47
C TYR A 642 -4.76 -10.91 44.40
N PHE A 643 -4.99 -11.58 43.27
CA PHE A 643 -4.31 -11.24 42.02
C PHE A 643 -5.27 -11.62 40.87
N PRO A 644 -6.31 -10.81 40.57
CA PRO A 644 -7.06 -11.03 39.35
C PRO A 644 -6.04 -10.85 38.23
N ASP A 645 -5.82 -11.88 37.40
CA ASP A 645 -4.83 -11.92 36.32
C ASP A 645 -4.46 -10.50 35.88
N PHE A 646 -3.20 -10.09 36.12
CA PHE A 646 -2.67 -8.74 35.83
C PHE A 646 -3.55 -8.06 34.79
N ILE A 647 -4.26 -6.98 35.14
CA ILE A 647 -5.14 -6.21 34.23
C ILE A 647 -4.51 -6.25 32.85
N ASN A 648 -5.03 -7.11 31.95
CA ASN A 648 -4.25 -7.75 30.88
C ASN A 648 -3.54 -6.68 30.04
N PRO A 649 -2.27 -6.32 30.35
CA PRO A 649 -1.68 -5.16 29.72
C PRO A 649 -1.45 -5.54 28.28
N SER A 650 -1.86 -4.71 27.33
CA SER A 650 -1.65 -5.04 25.92
C SER A 650 -0.18 -4.87 25.52
N ASN A 651 0.61 -4.14 26.31
CA ASN A 651 2.03 -3.89 26.08
C ASN A 651 2.92 -4.94 26.76
N SER A 652 3.68 -5.71 25.98
CA SER A 652 4.54 -6.80 26.48
C SER A 652 5.68 -6.35 27.40
N GLU A 653 6.30 -5.20 27.12
CA GLU A 653 7.37 -4.66 27.97
C GLU A 653 6.85 -4.22 29.35
N TRP A 654 5.65 -3.64 29.39
CA TRP A 654 5.02 -3.31 30.66
C TRP A 654 4.66 -4.56 31.46
N ILE A 655 4.21 -5.65 30.81
CA ILE A 655 4.02 -6.94 31.49
C ILE A 655 5.33 -7.39 32.13
N ARG A 656 6.43 -7.40 31.36
CA ARG A 656 7.76 -7.78 31.86
C ARG A 656 8.17 -6.92 33.05
N LYS A 657 8.14 -5.60 32.93
CA LYS A 657 8.51 -4.65 33.99
C LYS A 657 7.67 -4.85 35.25
N ILE A 658 6.35 -5.00 35.11
CA ILE A 658 5.46 -5.27 36.24
C ILE A 658 5.85 -6.57 36.96
N GLN A 659 6.11 -7.65 36.23
CA GLN A 659 6.51 -8.94 36.81
C GLN A 659 7.83 -8.83 37.59
N ILE A 660 8.82 -8.15 37.01
CA ILE A 660 10.12 -7.93 37.67
C ILE A 660 9.95 -7.05 38.91
N ILE A 661 9.22 -5.93 38.81
CA ILE A 661 8.95 -5.02 39.93
C ILE A 661 8.27 -5.78 41.08
N MET A 662 7.19 -6.52 40.81
CA MET A 662 6.47 -7.30 41.82
C MET A 662 7.37 -8.34 42.49
N ASN A 663 8.25 -8.99 41.73
CA ASN A 663 9.22 -9.94 42.26
C ASN A 663 10.28 -9.28 43.16
N GLU A 664 10.63 -8.02 42.93
CA GLU A 664 11.54 -7.26 43.79
C GLU A 664 10.85 -6.75 45.06
N ILE A 665 9.66 -6.15 44.92
CA ILE A 665 9.00 -5.46 46.04
C ILE A 665 8.13 -6.38 46.91
N ASP A 666 7.64 -7.51 46.41
CA ASP A 666 6.86 -8.49 47.18
C ASP A 666 7.21 -9.92 46.76
N ALA A 667 8.50 -10.25 46.74
CA ALA A 667 9.02 -11.54 46.29
C ALA A 667 8.24 -12.74 46.86
N ASN A 668 7.97 -12.74 48.16
CA ASN A 668 7.27 -13.86 48.83
C ASN A 668 5.80 -13.92 48.41
N GLY A 669 5.06 -12.81 48.48
CA GLY A 669 3.64 -12.79 48.12
C GLY A 669 3.41 -13.09 46.65
N PHE A 670 4.19 -12.46 45.77
CA PHE A 670 4.09 -12.63 44.32
C PHE A 670 4.46 -14.05 43.86
N ARG A 671 5.55 -14.63 44.39
CA ARG A 671 5.95 -16.00 44.03
C ARG A 671 4.95 -17.03 44.50
N ASP A 672 4.55 -16.98 45.78
CA ASP A 672 3.64 -17.95 46.39
C ASP A 672 2.27 -17.97 45.70
N CYS A 673 1.74 -16.78 45.40
CA CYS A 673 0.34 -16.62 44.99
C CYS A 673 0.16 -16.55 43.47
N TYR A 674 1.17 -16.14 42.69
CA TYR A 674 1.05 -15.95 41.24
C TYR A 674 2.00 -16.84 40.43
N VAL A 675 3.31 -16.78 40.70
CA VAL A 675 4.33 -17.48 39.90
C VAL A 675 4.22 -18.99 40.06
N ILE A 676 4.28 -19.49 41.31
CA ILE A 676 4.29 -20.94 41.58
C ILE A 676 3.01 -21.63 41.09
N PRO A 677 1.78 -21.09 41.31
CA PRO A 677 0.57 -21.69 40.77
C PRO A 677 0.55 -21.79 39.24
N LYS A 678 1.01 -20.76 38.51
CA LYS A 678 1.08 -20.80 37.04
C LYS A 678 2.08 -21.83 36.55
N LEU A 679 3.27 -21.88 37.15
CA LEU A 679 4.29 -22.88 36.81
C LEU A 679 3.82 -24.31 37.13
N LYS A 680 3.11 -24.53 38.25
CA LYS A 680 2.51 -25.84 38.57
C LYS A 680 1.47 -26.26 37.52
N GLY A 681 0.55 -25.36 37.16
CA GLY A 681 -0.44 -25.64 36.11
C GLY A 681 0.20 -25.94 34.76
N PHE A 682 1.30 -25.26 34.43
CA PHE A 682 2.10 -25.54 33.23
C PHE A 682 2.76 -26.93 33.26
N LEU A 683 3.38 -27.30 34.39
CA LEU A 683 3.98 -28.64 34.57
C LEU A 683 2.92 -29.76 34.61
N GLU A 684 1.71 -29.50 35.12
CA GLU A 684 0.60 -30.44 35.07
C GLU A 684 0.13 -30.69 33.62
N LYS A 685 0.17 -29.65 32.77
CA LYS A 685 -0.16 -29.77 31.34
C LYS A 685 0.91 -30.57 30.58
N TYR A 686 2.19 -30.40 30.93
CA TYR A 686 3.31 -31.01 30.24
C TYR A 686 4.15 -31.86 31.21
N SER A 687 3.85 -33.16 31.29
CA SER A 687 4.67 -34.10 32.06
C SER A 687 6.07 -34.25 31.44
N SER A 688 7.08 -34.53 32.27
CA SER A 688 8.45 -34.85 31.83
C SER A 688 8.59 -36.22 31.16
N ASP A 689 7.47 -36.95 31.03
CA ASP A 689 7.41 -38.18 30.24
C ASP A 689 7.40 -37.89 28.72
N VAL A 690 7.56 -38.95 27.93
CA VAL A 690 7.69 -38.87 26.47
C VAL A 690 6.44 -38.27 25.82
N SER A 691 5.25 -38.52 26.37
CA SER A 691 4.00 -38.00 25.80
C SER A 691 3.82 -36.52 26.09
N GLY A 692 4.10 -36.09 27.33
CA GLY A 692 4.04 -34.68 27.73
C GLY A 692 5.04 -33.82 26.96
N THR A 693 6.26 -34.33 26.73
CA THR A 693 7.30 -33.59 26.01
C THR A 693 7.00 -33.44 24.51
N VAL A 694 6.37 -34.43 23.87
CA VAL A 694 5.90 -34.29 22.47
C VAL A 694 4.75 -33.29 22.37
N ASN A 695 3.82 -33.29 23.32
CA ASN A 695 2.74 -32.31 23.36
C ASN A 695 3.30 -30.90 23.54
N PHE A 696 4.29 -30.75 24.41
CA PHE A 696 4.98 -29.48 24.61
C PHE A 696 5.62 -28.97 23.32
N LEU A 697 6.41 -29.81 22.63
CA LEU A 697 7.04 -29.47 21.34
C LEU A 697 6.03 -29.00 20.28
N ASN A 698 4.87 -29.65 20.22
CA ASN A 698 3.81 -29.30 19.27
C ASN A 698 3.16 -27.96 19.58
N ASP A 699 2.89 -27.69 20.85
CA ASP A 699 2.23 -26.46 21.28
C ASP A 699 3.14 -25.24 21.05
N ILE A 700 4.44 -25.37 21.33
CA ILE A 700 5.40 -24.27 21.16
C ILE A 700 5.93 -24.13 19.73
N ARG A 701 5.66 -25.08 18.83
CA ARG A 701 6.13 -25.06 17.43
C ARG A 701 7.61 -24.69 17.26
N TRP A 702 8.48 -25.23 18.10
CA TRP A 702 9.87 -24.82 18.15
C TRP A 702 10.61 -25.10 16.83
N SER A 703 11.39 -24.13 16.39
CA SER A 703 12.27 -24.21 15.24
C SER A 703 13.63 -23.58 15.54
N LEU A 704 14.65 -24.04 14.82
CA LEU A 704 16.04 -23.56 14.93
C LEU A 704 16.52 -23.06 13.57
N ASP A 705 17.26 -21.96 13.56
CA ASP A 705 17.89 -21.42 12.37
C ASP A 705 19.37 -21.78 12.38
N ILE A 706 19.81 -22.46 11.33
CA ILE A 706 21.17 -22.94 11.16
C ILE A 706 21.77 -22.36 9.88
N ASP A 707 23.00 -21.88 9.93
CA ASP A 707 23.69 -21.38 8.75
C ASP A 707 24.15 -22.50 7.80
N SER A 708 24.87 -22.12 6.74
CA SER A 708 25.44 -23.05 5.77
C SER A 708 26.53 -23.96 6.34
N ASP A 709 27.17 -23.57 7.44
CA ASP A 709 28.26 -24.31 8.10
C ASP A 709 27.73 -25.29 9.15
N GLY A 710 26.43 -25.21 9.49
CA GLY A 710 25.78 -26.08 10.45
C GLY A 710 25.73 -25.53 11.87
N GLU A 711 26.07 -24.25 12.05
CA GLU A 711 26.07 -23.57 13.33
C GLU A 711 24.71 -22.92 13.63
N LEU A 712 24.31 -22.96 14.90
CA LEU A 712 23.06 -22.38 15.37
C LEU A 712 23.14 -20.85 15.35
N GLN A 713 22.26 -20.20 14.59
CA GLN A 713 22.16 -18.74 14.48
C GLN A 713 21.00 -18.16 15.31
N GLY A 714 20.03 -18.99 15.66
CA GLY A 714 18.88 -18.58 16.45
C GLY A 714 17.77 -19.62 16.42
N GLY A 715 16.57 -19.22 16.86
CA GLY A 715 15.40 -20.06 16.79
C GLY A 715 14.13 -19.29 17.08
N SER A 716 12.99 -19.94 16.87
CA SER A 716 11.69 -19.37 17.20
C SER A 716 10.78 -20.40 17.84
N ALA A 717 10.03 -19.98 18.85
CA ALA A 717 9.02 -20.77 19.52
C ALA A 717 7.80 -19.89 19.84
N ILE A 718 6.62 -20.48 19.80
CA ILE A 718 5.39 -19.91 20.34
C ILE A 718 5.48 -19.98 21.87
N MET A 719 5.73 -18.84 22.49
CA MET A 719 5.79 -18.70 23.94
C MET A 719 4.38 -18.61 24.51
N THR A 720 4.07 -19.45 25.49
CA THR A 720 2.86 -19.27 26.31
C THR A 720 3.11 -18.21 27.37
N ASP A 721 2.06 -17.57 27.91
CA ASP A 721 2.18 -16.56 28.98
C ASP A 721 3.00 -17.05 30.18
N THR A 722 2.93 -18.35 30.49
CA THR A 722 3.70 -18.95 31.58
C THR A 722 5.18 -19.11 31.25
N MET A 723 5.51 -19.39 29.98
CA MET A 723 6.91 -19.41 29.53
C MET A 723 7.49 -18.01 29.52
N VAL A 724 6.74 -17.00 29.06
CA VAL A 724 7.16 -15.59 29.11
C VAL A 724 7.38 -15.15 30.55
N LEU A 725 6.49 -15.53 31.49
CA LEU A 725 6.68 -15.27 32.91
C LEU A 725 7.96 -15.92 33.47
N ALA A 726 8.24 -17.17 33.10
CA ALA A 726 9.44 -17.88 33.55
C ALA A 726 10.72 -17.22 33.01
N ASP A 727 10.70 -16.79 31.75
CA ASP A 727 11.80 -16.12 31.08
C ASP A 727 12.06 -14.73 31.71
N ASN A 728 11.02 -13.89 31.83
CA ASN A 728 11.11 -12.55 32.44
C ASN A 728 11.68 -12.56 33.87
N LEU A 729 11.44 -13.64 34.63
CA LEU A 729 11.93 -13.80 36.00
C LEU A 729 13.27 -14.54 36.09
N GLY A 730 13.89 -14.89 34.96
CA GLY A 730 15.16 -15.62 34.91
C GLY A 730 15.07 -17.06 35.46
N ILE A 731 13.88 -17.67 35.40
CA ILE A 731 13.63 -19.03 35.90
C ILE A 731 14.04 -20.07 34.85
N ALA A 732 13.54 -19.91 33.62
CA ALA A 732 13.83 -20.81 32.52
C ALA A 732 13.59 -20.10 31.17
N ASP A 733 14.59 -20.16 30.31
CA ASP A 733 14.51 -19.70 28.92
C ASP A 733 14.58 -20.90 27.96
N ILE A 734 13.69 -20.91 26.97
CA ILE A 734 13.63 -21.96 25.95
C ILE A 734 14.78 -21.82 24.93
N MET A 735 15.33 -20.62 24.74
CA MET A 735 16.49 -20.41 23.87
C MET A 735 17.76 -20.95 24.52
N GLU A 736 17.95 -20.83 25.84
CA GLU A 736 19.01 -21.57 26.56
C GLU A 736 18.91 -23.10 26.40
N ALA A 737 17.70 -23.64 26.16
CA ALA A 737 17.55 -25.06 25.89
C ALA A 737 18.16 -25.47 24.53
N ALA A 738 18.35 -24.53 23.60
CA ALA A 738 19.03 -24.78 22.34
C ALA A 738 20.52 -25.09 22.55
N ASP A 739 21.15 -24.55 23.60
CA ASP A 739 22.56 -24.80 23.94
C ASP A 739 22.81 -26.26 24.38
N VAL A 740 21.74 -27.00 24.67
CA VAL A 740 21.82 -28.43 25.01
C VAL A 740 22.11 -29.29 23.77
N PHE A 741 21.88 -28.79 22.55
CA PHE A 741 22.18 -29.54 21.33
C PHE A 741 23.69 -29.66 21.12
N SER A 742 24.18 -30.90 20.98
CA SER A 742 25.55 -31.13 20.51
C SER A 742 25.69 -30.84 19.01
N GLU A 743 26.91 -30.54 18.55
CA GLU A 743 27.21 -30.42 17.11
C GLU A 743 26.70 -31.62 16.29
N ASP A 744 26.86 -32.84 16.83
CA ASP A 744 26.41 -34.07 16.17
C ASP A 744 24.87 -34.12 16.06
N SER A 745 24.17 -33.59 17.07
CA SER A 745 22.71 -33.48 17.07
C SER A 745 22.22 -32.49 16.03
N LEU A 746 22.86 -31.31 15.93
CA LEU A 746 22.56 -30.30 14.92
C LEU A 746 22.83 -30.83 13.50
N LYS A 747 23.95 -31.52 13.28
CA LYS A 747 24.29 -32.17 12.00
C LYS A 747 23.28 -33.27 11.63
N LEU A 748 22.75 -34.01 12.61
CA LEU A 748 21.72 -35.01 12.39
C LEU A 748 20.40 -34.35 11.95
N LEU A 749 19.96 -33.32 12.68
CA LEU A 749 18.76 -32.54 12.36
C LEU A 749 18.84 -31.89 10.98
N PHE A 750 19.98 -31.28 10.64
CA PHE A 750 20.21 -30.61 9.36
C PHE A 750 20.08 -31.54 8.13
N LYS A 751 20.31 -32.84 8.31
CA LYS A 751 20.19 -33.85 7.23
C LYS A 751 18.75 -34.30 7.00
N ARG A 752 17.82 -33.95 7.88
CA ARG A 752 16.42 -34.38 7.83
C ARG A 752 15.59 -33.43 6.96
N LYS A 753 15.64 -33.66 5.64
CA LYS A 753 15.00 -32.81 4.62
C LYS A 753 13.53 -32.50 4.88
N ASP A 754 12.78 -33.44 5.46
CA ASP A 754 11.33 -33.30 5.67
C ASP A 754 10.93 -32.24 6.70
N ILE A 755 11.87 -31.78 7.52
CA ILE A 755 11.67 -30.74 8.53
C ILE A 755 12.54 -29.50 8.28
N CYS A 756 13.21 -29.40 7.13
CA CYS A 756 14.12 -28.31 6.80
C CYS A 756 13.61 -27.43 5.66
N ILE A 757 13.65 -26.11 5.85
CA ILE A 757 13.30 -25.12 4.81
C ILE A 757 14.50 -24.23 4.51
N ASP A 758 14.82 -24.05 3.23
CA ASP A 758 15.99 -23.29 2.75
C ASP A 758 15.57 -21.88 2.30
N TYR A 759 16.25 -20.86 2.82
CA TYR A 759 15.95 -19.45 2.55
C TYR A 759 17.11 -18.69 1.87
N GLY A 760 18.13 -19.39 1.36
CA GLY A 760 19.23 -18.76 0.62
C GLY A 760 20.16 -17.91 1.51
N GLY A 761 20.78 -18.57 2.49
CA GLY A 761 21.77 -17.99 3.43
C GLY A 761 21.78 -18.68 4.79
N TYR A 762 20.61 -19.16 5.22
CA TYR A 762 20.39 -20.03 6.37
C TYR A 762 19.24 -21.01 6.09
N ARG A 763 19.11 -22.03 6.94
CA ARG A 763 18.09 -23.07 6.87
C ARG A 763 17.38 -23.19 8.21
N THR A 764 16.06 -23.14 8.18
CA THR A 764 15.22 -23.33 9.37
C THR A 764 14.87 -24.80 9.52
N ILE A 765 15.04 -25.35 10.72
CA ILE A 765 14.66 -26.71 11.11
C ILE A 765 13.42 -26.64 11.99
N GLU A 766 12.29 -27.09 11.46
CA GLU A 766 10.99 -27.10 12.14
C GLU A 766 10.85 -28.36 13.01
N LEU A 767 11.47 -28.35 14.19
CA LEU A 767 11.51 -29.48 15.12
C LEU A 767 10.12 -30.06 15.41
N TYR A 768 9.11 -29.19 15.51
CA TYR A 768 7.72 -29.55 15.79
C TYR A 768 7.03 -30.39 14.70
N LYS A 769 7.59 -30.47 13.48
CA LYS A 769 7.07 -31.32 12.40
C LYS A 769 7.54 -32.77 12.51
N GLU A 770 8.55 -33.06 13.32
CA GLU A 770 9.01 -34.43 13.53
C GLU A 770 8.01 -35.20 14.42
N ARG A 771 7.78 -36.47 14.06
CA ARG A 771 6.78 -37.36 14.67
C ARG A 771 7.38 -38.69 15.13
N ASP A 772 8.57 -39.03 14.65
CA ASP A 772 9.30 -40.23 15.03
C ASP A 772 9.93 -40.07 16.43
N LYS A 773 9.37 -40.77 17.41
CA LYS A 773 9.83 -40.72 18.81
C LYS A 773 11.27 -41.17 18.98
N ASP A 774 11.69 -42.22 18.28
CA ASP A 774 13.06 -42.71 18.37
C ASP A 774 14.04 -41.70 17.76
N TYR A 775 13.58 -40.96 16.75
CA TYR A 775 14.36 -39.88 16.16
C TYR A 775 14.48 -38.68 17.11
N LEU A 776 13.38 -38.21 17.71
CA LEU A 776 13.36 -37.12 18.68
C LEU A 776 14.31 -37.38 19.88
N GLU A 777 14.46 -38.64 20.31
CA GLU A 777 15.40 -39.02 21.40
C GLU A 777 16.85 -38.95 20.93
N ARG A 778 17.14 -39.54 19.76
CA ARG A 778 18.50 -39.59 19.21
C ARG A 778 19.00 -38.23 18.71
N SER A 779 18.09 -37.32 18.36
CA SER A 779 18.43 -35.97 17.87
C SER A 779 18.60 -34.93 18.97
N GLY A 780 18.49 -35.32 20.25
CA GLY A 780 18.67 -34.41 21.39
C GLY A 780 17.49 -33.50 21.68
N ILE A 781 16.42 -33.50 20.87
CA ILE A 781 15.24 -32.62 21.05
C ILE A 781 14.58 -32.89 22.40
N PHE A 782 14.39 -34.17 22.76
CA PHE A 782 13.82 -34.51 24.07
C PHE A 782 14.67 -34.05 25.25
N ASN A 783 16.00 -34.07 25.12
CA ASN A 783 16.90 -33.64 26.20
C ASN A 783 16.83 -32.13 26.39
N ALA A 784 16.79 -31.36 25.30
CA ALA A 784 16.63 -29.91 25.34
C ALA A 784 15.29 -29.51 26.00
N LEU A 785 14.17 -30.11 25.58
CA LEU A 785 12.86 -29.79 26.17
C LEU A 785 12.78 -30.21 27.64
N ARG A 786 13.39 -31.36 28.01
CA ARG A 786 13.49 -31.77 29.42
C ARG A 786 14.35 -30.83 30.25
N TYR A 787 15.43 -30.29 29.69
CA TYR A 787 16.24 -29.30 30.37
C TYR A 787 15.42 -28.07 30.78
N TYR A 788 14.60 -27.55 29.85
CA TYR A 788 13.67 -26.47 30.15
C TYR A 788 12.65 -26.86 31.24
N LEU A 789 11.94 -27.98 31.08
CA LEU A 789 10.93 -28.43 32.04
C LEU A 789 11.52 -28.69 33.44
N ASN A 790 12.73 -29.22 33.52
CA ASN A 790 13.41 -29.49 34.79
C ASN A 790 13.79 -28.19 35.50
N LYS A 791 14.25 -27.14 34.80
CA LYS A 791 14.50 -25.83 35.43
C LYS A 791 13.25 -25.27 36.10
N VAL A 792 12.11 -25.36 35.40
CA VAL A 792 10.81 -24.94 35.95
C VAL A 792 10.43 -25.81 37.16
N GLU A 793 10.60 -27.12 37.07
CA GLU A 793 10.29 -28.07 38.15
C GLU A 793 11.16 -27.84 39.40
N ASP A 794 12.46 -27.61 39.21
CA ASP A 794 13.43 -27.35 40.28
C ASP A 794 13.13 -26.04 41.01
N PHE A 795 12.78 -24.98 40.26
CA PHE A 795 12.33 -23.72 40.85
C PHE A 795 11.06 -23.91 41.71
N VAL A 796 10.06 -24.63 41.19
CA VAL A 796 8.82 -24.91 41.93
C VAL A 796 9.10 -25.71 43.21
N LYS A 797 9.98 -26.72 43.16
CA LYS A 797 10.37 -27.53 44.32
C LYS A 797 11.11 -26.71 45.38
N ALA A 798 12.04 -25.85 44.95
CA ALA A 798 12.84 -25.03 45.86
C ALA A 798 12.00 -24.01 46.64
N ASN A 799 10.87 -23.55 46.07
CA ASN A 799 10.03 -22.50 46.65
C ASN A 799 8.66 -23.00 47.15
N SER A 800 8.40 -24.32 47.17
CA SER A 800 7.15 -24.91 47.69
C SER A 800 7.27 -25.45 49.14
N GLN A 801 8.21 -24.96 49.95
CA GLN A 801 8.43 -25.39 51.35
C GLN A 801 7.83 -24.44 52.38
#